data_AF-A0A2T6BVS0-F1
#
_entry.id   AF-A0A2T6BVS0-F1
#
_cell.length_a   1.000
_cell.length_b   1.000
_cell.length_c   1.000
_cell.angle_alpha   90.00
_cell.angle_beta   90.00
_cell.angle_gamma   90.00
#
_symmetry.space_group_name_H-M   'P 1'
#
loop_
_entity.id
_entity.type
_entity.pdbx_description
1 polymer ?
#
loop_
_entity_poly.entity_id
_entity_poly.type
_entity_poly.pdbx_seq_one_letter_code
_entity_poly.pdbx_strand_id
1 'polypeptide(L)'
;MKLKPTLLIIILLFLSCKGQKKDDNTDGKKSVTFVVTNLPENHNFSKDIYISGDFEGWSGGRPELKLEKKDSTYYKITLPNHRETINFKFTLGSWETVELDAQQQNIENRTYTFKEHPEMIQVTIGAWSDGSENEKISTKQANVETFAEKLEMPQLNTTRKIQVYLPPNYENSQASYPVVYMHDGQNVFDKATSYSGEWEVDETLNKLHETHGLEVIVVAIDNSEERMQEYTAWKHEKYGTPKGKEYVEFIAKTLKPAIDQKYRTKKDAQNTAIMGSSMGGLISHYAAFAHPDVFGKAGIFSPSFWFSEELFSFTKSHLVNANNSKLYYLMGEKEGEGMLENFNKMLSLLQTNNFPIKNYTAKFSPDGVHSETFWRSELKDALLFLFSDDIQKQPSDKPIAKEVTTAKLSAGKLMRVVDFPSQYIVPRNVDVWLPNNYSSDKKYKVLYMHDGQMLFDASTTWNKQEWKVDEVATKLMNEATVYEFIVVAPHNISEIRWQDYFPQKAFDYLSADVQKKFREEAEKNNFSLQFNADNYLKFLTEELKPYIDTTYSVKTKREHTYVAGSSMGGLISMYAMCEYPEVFGAAACISTHWVGARPMENNPLPEAFFAYMDVHLPSPKTHRFYFDYGTETLDKHYPQYAPKVDAVFKKKGYTKANFVNRKFEGTNHSENSWQQRLHIPLTFLLKN
;
A
#
# COMPACT_ATOMS: atom_id res chain seq x y z
N MET A 1 -19.81 -38.79 27.77
CA MET A 1 -18.60 -38.22 28.39
C MET A 1 -17.63 -37.78 27.30
N LYS A 2 -17.85 -36.57 26.78
CA LYS A 2 -17.00 -35.85 25.81
C LYS A 2 -17.30 -34.36 26.03
N LEU A 3 -16.35 -33.61 26.59
CA LEU A 3 -16.39 -32.15 26.59
C LEU A 3 -15.54 -31.63 25.44
N LYS A 4 -16.15 -30.79 24.59
CA LYS A 4 -15.45 -29.82 23.74
C LYS A 4 -15.06 -28.61 24.59
N PRO A 5 -13.93 -27.95 24.31
CA PRO A 5 -13.82 -26.53 24.57
C PRO A 5 -13.72 -25.75 23.25
N THR A 6 -14.75 -24.94 23.04
CA THR A 6 -14.79 -23.83 22.10
C THR A 6 -14.10 -22.63 22.76
N LEU A 7 -13.26 -21.92 22.00
CA LEU A 7 -13.07 -20.47 21.98
C LEU A 7 -13.44 -19.67 23.26
N LEU A 8 -12.43 -19.19 24.02
CA LEU A 8 -12.37 -17.84 24.58
C LEU A 8 -11.05 -17.65 25.37
N ILE A 9 -10.37 -16.52 25.19
CA ILE A 9 -9.94 -15.58 26.25
C ILE A 9 -9.69 -14.23 25.54
N ILE A 10 -10.73 -13.40 25.50
CA ILE A 10 -10.69 -11.97 25.81
C ILE A 10 -11.84 -11.78 26.82
N ILE A 11 -11.58 -11.02 27.89
CA ILE A 11 -12.49 -10.25 28.77
C ILE A 11 -12.10 -10.40 30.26
N LEU A 12 -11.53 -9.31 30.78
CA LEU A 12 -11.69 -8.75 32.12
C LEU A 12 -11.70 -7.23 31.84
N LEU A 13 -12.70 -6.41 32.13
CA LEU A 13 -13.82 -6.48 33.06
C LEU A 13 -15.05 -5.85 32.39
N PHE A 14 -16.25 -6.42 32.60
CA PHE A 14 -17.48 -5.66 32.90
C PHE A 14 -18.56 -6.65 33.32
N LEU A 15 -18.98 -6.55 34.59
CA LEU A 15 -20.23 -7.12 35.08
C LEU A 15 -20.76 -6.18 36.16
N SER A 16 -21.86 -5.50 35.85
CA SER A 16 -23.14 -5.68 36.56
C SER A 16 -23.97 -4.40 36.50
N CYS A 17 -25.07 -4.44 35.76
CA CYS A 17 -26.45 -4.38 36.30
C CYS A 17 -27.43 -4.05 35.19
N LYS A 18 -28.40 -4.96 34.99
CA LYS A 18 -29.58 -4.78 34.14
C LYS A 18 -30.61 -3.89 34.84
N GLY A 19 -31.22 -3.00 34.06
CA GLY A 19 -32.67 -2.76 34.08
C GLY A 19 -33.16 -1.54 34.87
N GLN A 20 -33.59 -0.50 34.14
CA GLN A 20 -34.80 0.27 34.47
C GLN A 20 -35.32 1.02 33.24
N LYS A 21 -36.65 1.12 33.15
CA LYS A 21 -37.40 1.89 32.14
C LYS A 21 -37.15 3.38 32.30
N LYS A 22 -37.28 4.10 31.17
CA LYS A 22 -37.36 5.56 30.96
C LYS A 22 -37.76 6.38 32.20
N ASP A 23 -37.04 7.47 32.40
CA ASP A 23 -37.68 8.75 32.69
C ASP A 23 -36.94 9.91 32.01
N ASP A 24 -37.72 10.89 31.58
CA ASP A 24 -37.33 12.04 30.78
C ASP A 24 -36.63 13.13 31.62
N ASN A 25 -35.40 13.47 31.26
CA ASN A 25 -34.87 14.84 31.06
C ASN A 25 -33.35 14.89 31.26
N THR A 26 -32.69 15.42 30.22
CA THR A 26 -31.32 15.95 30.19
C THR A 26 -30.20 15.04 30.75
N ASP A 27 -29.61 14.16 29.93
CA ASP A 27 -28.21 13.68 30.08
C ASP A 27 -27.86 12.57 29.06
N GLY A 28 -26.63 12.56 28.51
CA GLY A 28 -26.03 11.35 27.91
C GLY A 28 -25.92 11.21 26.39
N LYS A 29 -25.96 12.29 25.59
CA LYS A 29 -25.58 12.20 24.16
C LYS A 29 -24.07 12.41 23.99
N LYS A 30 -23.36 11.45 23.39
CA LYS A 30 -22.00 11.63 22.86
C LYS A 30 -21.98 12.97 22.09
N SER A 31 -21.12 13.89 22.45
CA SER A 31 -21.03 15.21 21.82
C SER A 31 -19.61 15.75 21.96
N VAL A 32 -19.26 16.71 21.11
CA VAL A 32 -17.95 17.37 21.18
C VAL A 32 -18.14 18.87 21.10
N THR A 33 -17.46 19.61 21.96
CA THR A 33 -17.40 21.06 21.90
C THR A 33 -16.02 21.48 21.40
N PHE A 34 -15.98 22.05 20.20
CA PHE A 34 -14.76 22.68 19.68
C PHE A 34 -14.68 24.10 20.20
N VAL A 35 -13.54 24.47 20.77
CA VAL A 35 -13.26 25.79 21.32
C VAL A 35 -12.06 26.35 20.59
N VAL A 36 -12.28 27.31 19.70
CA VAL A 36 -11.21 27.99 18.97
C VAL A 36 -10.68 29.11 19.85
N THR A 37 -9.58 28.84 20.55
CA THR A 37 -8.99 29.72 21.57
C THR A 37 -7.82 30.52 21.05
N ASN A 38 -7.15 30.05 19.99
CA ASN A 38 -5.98 30.73 19.41
C ASN A 38 -6.24 30.98 17.93
N LEU A 39 -6.41 32.26 17.59
CA LEU A 39 -6.60 32.75 16.23
C LEU A 39 -5.33 33.48 15.76
N PRO A 40 -5.08 33.54 14.45
CA PRO A 40 -3.92 34.26 13.93
C PRO A 40 -4.00 35.75 14.26
N GLU A 41 -2.85 36.41 14.43
CA GLU A 41 -2.78 37.82 14.85
C GLU A 41 -3.55 38.77 13.92
N ASN A 42 -3.64 38.43 12.63
CA ASN A 42 -4.36 39.20 11.62
C ASN A 42 -5.86 38.82 11.48
N HIS A 43 -6.41 37.99 12.39
CA HIS A 43 -7.81 37.58 12.30
C HIS A 43 -8.77 38.77 12.41
N ASN A 44 -9.64 38.92 11.42
CA ASN A 44 -10.70 39.91 11.46
C ASN A 44 -11.88 39.41 12.30
N PHE A 45 -11.96 39.87 13.55
CA PHE A 45 -13.02 39.52 14.51
C PHE A 45 -14.46 39.92 14.12
N SER A 46 -14.65 40.65 13.00
CA SER A 46 -15.97 40.88 12.40
C SER A 46 -16.44 39.72 11.51
N LYS A 47 -15.55 38.81 11.13
CA LYS A 47 -15.88 37.62 10.35
C LYS A 47 -16.39 36.50 11.28
N ASP A 48 -17.38 35.79 10.79
CA ASP A 48 -17.89 34.58 11.41
C ASP A 48 -16.98 33.39 11.06
N ILE A 49 -16.79 32.48 12.02
CA ILE A 49 -16.03 31.23 11.81
C ILE A 49 -17.03 30.10 11.66
N TYR A 50 -16.78 29.21 10.71
CA TYR A 50 -17.61 28.04 10.43
C TYR A 50 -16.78 26.77 10.59
N ILE A 51 -17.43 25.67 10.97
CA ILE A 51 -16.87 24.33 10.86
C ILE A 51 -17.49 23.63 9.64
N SER A 52 -16.66 23.07 8.78
CA SER A 52 -17.06 22.34 7.57
C SER A 52 -16.45 20.95 7.59
N GLY A 53 -17.17 19.93 7.14
CA GLY A 53 -16.74 18.54 7.30
C GLY A 53 -17.56 17.52 6.54
N ASP A 54 -17.11 16.28 6.58
CA ASP A 54 -17.80 15.11 6.04
C ASP A 54 -19.22 14.98 6.61
N PHE A 55 -19.35 15.31 7.90
CA PHE A 55 -20.43 16.04 8.54
C PHE A 55 -21.71 16.37 7.79
N GLU A 56 -21.49 17.32 6.90
CA GLU A 56 -22.43 18.24 6.31
C GLU A 56 -22.17 18.35 4.80
N GLY A 57 -21.08 17.73 4.33
CA GLY A 57 -20.74 17.60 2.92
C GLY A 57 -19.71 18.61 2.42
N TRP A 58 -18.85 19.11 3.32
CA TRP A 58 -17.77 20.03 2.96
C TRP A 58 -18.27 21.31 2.25
N SER A 59 -19.32 21.95 2.77
CA SER A 59 -19.90 23.16 2.17
C SER A 59 -19.01 24.40 2.26
N GLY A 60 -18.05 24.42 3.18
CA GLY A 60 -17.20 25.57 3.44
C GLY A 60 -17.87 26.71 4.23
N GLY A 61 -19.18 26.69 4.55
CA GLY A 61 -19.82 27.86 5.17
C GLY A 61 -21.29 27.76 5.59
N ARG A 62 -21.85 26.57 5.87
CA ARG A 62 -23.26 26.42 6.28
C ARG A 62 -23.62 27.29 7.52
N PRO A 63 -24.69 28.12 7.46
CA PRO A 63 -25.11 28.97 8.57
C PRO A 63 -25.33 28.25 9.91
N GLU A 64 -25.81 27.01 9.87
CA GLU A 64 -26.10 26.21 11.08
C GLU A 64 -24.83 25.74 11.80
N LEU A 65 -23.68 25.80 11.12
CA LEU A 65 -22.38 25.38 11.61
C LEU A 65 -21.45 26.56 11.88
N LYS A 66 -22.04 27.75 12.00
CA LYS A 66 -21.36 28.92 12.54
C LYS A 66 -21.01 28.71 14.01
N LEU A 67 -19.76 28.99 14.36
CA LEU A 67 -19.32 29.02 15.74
C LEU A 67 -19.91 30.23 16.48
N GLU A 68 -20.34 30.00 17.70
CA GLU A 68 -20.82 31.04 18.60
C GLU A 68 -19.63 31.79 19.21
N LYS A 69 -19.56 33.09 18.97
CA LYS A 69 -18.59 33.99 19.61
C LYS A 69 -19.01 34.24 21.06
N LYS A 70 -18.16 33.89 22.04
CA LYS A 70 -18.50 34.04 23.46
C LYS A 70 -17.97 35.30 24.11
N ASP A 71 -16.81 35.78 23.66
CA ASP A 71 -16.21 37.07 24.04
C ASP A 71 -15.10 37.45 23.02
N SER A 72 -14.17 38.34 23.38
CA SER A 72 -13.03 38.72 22.53
C SER A 72 -11.93 37.65 22.45
N THR A 73 -12.04 36.54 23.18
CA THR A 73 -10.95 35.59 23.39
C THR A 73 -11.17 34.22 22.75
N TYR A 74 -12.42 33.79 22.49
CA TYR A 74 -12.65 32.51 21.80
C TYR A 74 -14.03 32.36 21.15
N TYR A 75 -14.10 31.40 20.22
CA TYR A 75 -15.31 30.93 19.54
C TYR A 75 -15.60 29.48 19.93
N LYS A 76 -16.87 29.05 19.94
CA LYS A 76 -17.21 27.65 20.22
C LYS A 76 -18.37 27.11 19.41
N ILE A 77 -18.37 25.81 19.16
CA ILE A 77 -19.53 25.08 18.65
C ILE A 77 -19.60 23.70 19.30
N THR A 78 -20.81 23.26 19.64
CA THR A 78 -21.05 21.89 20.12
C THR A 78 -21.73 21.10 19.02
N LEU A 79 -21.06 20.06 18.54
CA LEU A 79 -21.62 19.13 17.58
C LEU A 79 -22.24 17.92 18.30
N PRO A 80 -23.51 17.57 18.00
CA PRO A 80 -24.08 16.31 18.44
C PRO A 80 -23.36 15.13 17.77
N ASN A 81 -23.32 13.96 18.42
CA ASN A 81 -22.88 12.75 17.73
C ASN A 81 -23.83 12.41 16.58
N HIS A 82 -23.30 12.48 15.37
CA HIS A 82 -23.98 12.09 14.14
C HIS A 82 -23.34 10.87 13.46
N ARG A 83 -22.14 10.45 13.90
CA ARG A 83 -21.33 9.33 13.36
C ARG A 83 -20.16 9.04 14.30
N GLU A 84 -19.52 7.86 14.19
CA GLU A 84 -18.40 7.48 15.06
C GLU A 84 -17.18 8.40 14.95
N THR A 85 -16.74 8.70 13.72
CA THR A 85 -15.60 9.59 13.44
C THR A 85 -16.00 10.65 12.41
N ILE A 86 -15.58 11.89 12.62
CA ILE A 86 -15.76 13.02 11.69
C ILE A 86 -14.42 13.54 11.19
N ASN A 87 -14.41 14.02 9.95
CA ASN A 87 -13.32 14.80 9.35
C ASN A 87 -13.81 16.22 9.09
N PHE A 88 -13.00 17.22 9.44
CA PHE A 88 -13.45 18.61 9.41
C PHE A 88 -12.30 19.62 9.29
N LYS A 89 -12.67 20.85 8.93
CA LYS A 89 -11.84 22.05 8.92
C LYS A 89 -12.65 23.28 9.33
N PHE A 90 -11.96 24.37 9.65
CA PHE A 90 -12.56 25.68 9.89
C PHE A 90 -12.39 26.61 8.70
N THR A 91 -13.35 27.49 8.48
CA THR A 91 -13.35 28.49 7.39
C THR A 91 -13.91 29.83 7.87
N LEU A 92 -13.73 30.89 7.09
CA LEU A 92 -14.46 32.16 7.23
C LEU A 92 -15.68 32.23 6.29
N GLY A 93 -16.34 31.10 6.06
CA GLY A 93 -17.60 31.00 5.30
C GLY A 93 -17.43 30.54 3.85
N SER A 94 -16.21 30.26 3.39
CA SER A 94 -15.92 29.68 2.07
C SER A 94 -14.61 28.90 2.08
N TRP A 95 -14.38 28.03 1.10
CA TRP A 95 -13.10 27.32 0.97
C TRP A 95 -11.92 28.22 0.62
N GLU A 96 -12.15 29.39 0.02
CA GLU A 96 -11.11 30.41 -0.21
C GLU A 96 -10.51 30.96 1.09
N THR A 97 -11.19 30.73 2.22
CA THR A 97 -10.82 31.22 3.54
C THR A 97 -10.67 30.12 4.57
N VAL A 98 -10.23 28.94 4.13
CA VAL A 98 -9.95 27.78 4.99
C VAL A 98 -8.78 28.04 5.95
N GLU A 99 -8.80 27.36 7.09
CA GLU A 99 -7.70 27.36 8.05
C GLU A 99 -6.40 26.79 7.46
N LEU A 100 -5.29 27.36 7.92
CA LEU A 100 -3.92 26.97 7.59
C LEU A 100 -3.10 26.83 8.90
N ASP A 101 -1.91 26.25 8.81
CA ASP A 101 -0.97 26.26 9.93
C ASP A 101 -0.34 27.65 10.13
N ALA A 102 0.51 27.78 11.14
CA ALA A 102 1.16 29.05 11.49
C ALA A 102 2.20 29.51 10.44
N GLN A 103 2.60 28.61 9.52
CA GLN A 103 3.47 28.89 8.38
C GLN A 103 2.66 29.19 7.11
N GLN A 104 1.34 29.36 7.23
CA GLN A 104 0.40 29.57 6.12
C GLN A 104 0.36 28.40 5.12
N GLN A 105 0.64 27.18 5.57
CA GLN A 105 0.52 25.97 4.75
C GLN A 105 -0.81 25.27 4.99
N ASN A 106 -1.32 24.60 3.94
CA ASN A 106 -2.49 23.75 4.03
C ASN A 106 -2.24 22.63 5.06
N ILE A 107 -3.15 22.50 6.02
CA ILE A 107 -3.16 21.36 6.93
C ILE A 107 -4.05 20.25 6.38
N GLU A 108 -3.78 19.01 6.77
CA GLU A 108 -4.70 17.90 6.52
C GLU A 108 -6.03 18.12 7.26
N ASN A 109 -7.07 17.39 6.84
CA ASN A 109 -8.33 17.38 7.58
C ASN A 109 -8.12 17.01 9.05
N ARG A 110 -8.77 17.75 9.94
CA ARG A 110 -8.80 17.37 11.35
C ARG A 110 -9.76 16.20 11.51
N THR A 111 -9.41 15.24 12.35
CA THR A 111 -10.24 14.06 12.63
C THR A 111 -10.65 14.04 14.10
N TYR A 112 -11.90 13.67 14.38
CA TYR A 112 -12.37 13.44 15.75
C TYR A 112 -13.28 12.22 15.83
N THR A 113 -12.97 11.31 16.75
CA THR A 113 -13.81 10.13 17.09
C THR A 113 -14.60 10.42 18.36
N PHE A 114 -15.92 10.31 18.29
CA PHE A 114 -16.81 10.60 19.40
C PHE A 114 -16.65 9.59 20.55
N LYS A 115 -16.35 10.10 21.74
CA LYS A 115 -16.27 9.33 22.98
C LYS A 115 -17.64 9.18 23.64
N GLU A 116 -17.74 8.21 24.57
CA GLU A 116 -18.95 7.97 25.38
C GLU A 116 -19.38 9.17 26.23
N HIS A 117 -18.44 10.06 26.57
CA HIS A 117 -18.70 11.25 27.37
C HIS A 117 -18.43 12.52 26.54
N PRO A 118 -19.17 13.63 26.78
CA PRO A 118 -18.91 14.89 26.12
C PRO A 118 -17.47 15.36 26.35
N GLU A 119 -16.80 15.78 25.28
CA GLU A 119 -15.44 16.29 25.33
C GLU A 119 -15.36 17.74 24.85
N MET A 120 -14.39 18.48 25.37
CA MET A 120 -14.04 19.82 24.92
C MET A 120 -12.67 19.79 24.27
N ILE A 121 -12.60 20.17 23.00
CA ILE A 121 -11.38 20.16 22.21
C ILE A 121 -10.96 21.60 21.93
N GLN A 122 -9.76 21.96 22.38
CA GLN A 122 -9.16 23.24 22.04
C GLN A 122 -8.59 23.19 20.62
N VAL A 123 -8.88 24.23 19.85
CA VAL A 123 -8.44 24.38 18.47
C VAL A 123 -7.62 25.66 18.34
N THR A 124 -6.43 25.50 17.75
CA THR A 124 -5.59 26.60 17.29
C THR A 124 -5.66 26.67 15.78
N ILE A 125 -5.95 27.86 15.25
CA ILE A 125 -5.91 28.18 13.82
C ILE A 125 -4.68 29.04 13.59
N GLY A 126 -3.75 28.56 12.75
CA GLY A 126 -2.45 29.18 12.57
C GLY A 126 -2.47 30.37 11.62
N ALA A 127 -3.28 30.30 10.56
CA ALA A 127 -3.59 31.37 9.64
C ALA A 127 -4.93 31.12 8.92
N TRP A 128 -5.45 32.14 8.23
CA TRP A 128 -6.55 32.01 7.29
C TRP A 128 -6.03 32.14 5.88
N SER A 129 -6.50 31.29 4.96
CA SER A 129 -6.33 31.59 3.54
C SER A 129 -7.08 32.89 3.20
N ASP A 130 -6.53 33.68 2.29
CA ASP A 130 -7.10 34.93 1.82
C ASP A 130 -7.55 34.86 0.36
N GLY A 131 -7.69 33.64 -0.18
CA GLY A 131 -7.98 33.37 -1.58
C GLY A 131 -6.85 33.76 -2.54
N SER A 132 -5.80 34.45 -2.08
CA SER A 132 -4.61 34.71 -2.87
C SER A 132 -3.74 33.46 -2.90
N GLU A 133 -2.97 33.29 -3.96
CA GLU A 133 -1.93 32.27 -4.07
C GLU A 133 -0.82 32.58 -3.05
N ASN A 134 -1.07 32.43 -1.74
CA ASN A 134 -0.06 32.48 -0.70
C ASN A 134 0.94 31.36 -0.98
N GLU A 135 2.01 31.67 -1.72
CA GLU A 135 3.08 30.79 -2.23
C GLU A 135 2.80 29.31 -1.96
N LYS A 136 1.76 28.80 -2.62
CA LYS A 136 1.42 27.41 -2.56
C LYS A 136 2.49 26.74 -3.39
N ILE A 137 3.40 26.00 -2.75
CA ILE A 137 4.36 25.17 -3.47
C ILE A 137 3.51 24.16 -4.24
N SER A 138 3.25 24.47 -5.51
CA SER A 138 2.49 23.64 -6.41
C SER A 138 3.26 22.34 -6.60
N THR A 139 2.60 21.23 -6.32
CA THR A 139 3.13 19.87 -6.54
C THR A 139 2.86 19.40 -7.97
N LYS A 140 1.85 20.01 -8.60
CA LYS A 140 1.42 19.74 -9.97
C LYS A 140 2.55 19.60 -10.95
N GLN A 141 2.57 18.46 -11.63
CA GLN A 141 3.53 18.11 -12.65
C GLN A 141 3.31 18.91 -13.93
N ALA A 142 4.38 19.11 -14.70
CA ALA A 142 4.37 19.95 -15.91
C ALA A 142 3.44 19.45 -17.03
N ASN A 143 3.04 18.18 -16.98
CA ASN A 143 2.13 17.54 -17.92
C ASN A 143 0.65 17.59 -17.48
N VAL A 144 0.32 18.45 -16.51
CA VAL A 144 -1.05 18.82 -16.16
C VAL A 144 -1.38 20.21 -16.73
N GLU A 145 -2.47 20.29 -17.49
CA GLU A 145 -2.96 21.54 -18.07
C GLU A 145 -4.41 21.85 -17.66
N THR A 146 -4.76 23.14 -17.66
CA THR A 146 -6.17 23.55 -17.56
C THR A 146 -6.85 23.33 -18.91
N PHE A 147 -7.87 22.47 -18.96
CA PHE A 147 -8.72 22.33 -20.14
C PHE A 147 -9.68 23.52 -20.29
N ALA A 148 -10.33 23.91 -19.18
CA ALA A 148 -11.20 25.07 -19.10
C ALA A 148 -11.31 25.56 -17.65
N GLU A 149 -11.20 26.87 -17.42
CA GLU A 149 -11.46 27.47 -16.10
C GLU A 149 -12.95 27.49 -15.76
N LYS A 150 -13.81 27.63 -16.79
CA LYS A 150 -15.27 27.62 -16.68
C LYS A 150 -15.88 26.93 -17.90
N LEU A 151 -15.96 25.60 -17.86
CA LEU A 151 -16.66 24.82 -18.86
C LEU A 151 -18.17 24.86 -18.59
N GLU A 152 -18.97 25.21 -19.58
CA GLU A 152 -20.43 25.18 -19.49
C GLU A 152 -20.95 23.76 -19.23
N MET A 153 -21.81 23.62 -18.22
CA MET A 153 -22.51 22.39 -17.85
C MET A 153 -24.01 22.56 -18.13
N PRO A 154 -24.46 22.47 -19.39
CA PRO A 154 -25.85 22.78 -19.76
C PRO A 154 -26.88 21.91 -19.03
N GLN A 155 -26.52 20.67 -18.67
CA GLN A 155 -27.38 19.76 -17.89
C GLN A 155 -27.65 20.27 -16.47
N LEU A 156 -26.76 21.10 -15.91
CA LEU A 156 -26.85 21.64 -14.55
C LEU A 156 -27.01 23.16 -14.51
N ASN A 157 -26.98 23.83 -15.67
CA ASN A 157 -27.03 25.28 -15.80
C ASN A 157 -26.01 26.01 -14.90
N THR A 158 -24.77 25.53 -14.94
CA THR A 158 -23.62 26.06 -14.18
C THR A 158 -22.34 25.87 -15.00
N THR A 159 -21.20 26.25 -14.42
CA THR A 159 -19.88 26.06 -15.04
C THR A 159 -18.92 25.32 -14.12
N ARG A 160 -17.93 24.62 -14.70
CA ARG A 160 -16.91 23.91 -13.92
C ARG A 160 -15.50 24.06 -14.46
N LYS A 161 -14.53 24.18 -13.56
CA LYS A 161 -13.11 24.05 -13.91
C LYS A 161 -12.75 22.60 -14.18
N ILE A 162 -12.05 22.37 -15.29
CA ILE A 162 -11.59 21.05 -15.72
C ILE A 162 -10.08 21.12 -15.92
N GLN A 163 -9.37 20.19 -15.30
CA GLN A 163 -7.93 19.98 -15.51
C GLN A 163 -7.68 18.64 -16.19
N VAL A 164 -6.60 18.55 -16.95
CA VAL A 164 -6.22 17.35 -17.70
C VAL A 164 -4.76 17.03 -17.48
N TYR A 165 -4.49 15.80 -17.07
CA TYR A 165 -3.16 15.20 -17.08
C TYR A 165 -2.96 14.43 -18.39
N LEU A 166 -1.79 14.59 -18.99
CA LEU A 166 -1.34 13.85 -20.18
C LEU A 166 -0.15 12.96 -19.83
N PRO A 167 -0.04 11.73 -20.39
CA PRO A 167 1.11 10.88 -20.14
C PRO A 167 2.41 11.55 -20.61
N PRO A 168 3.57 11.33 -19.96
CA PRO A 168 4.81 12.08 -20.22
C PRO A 168 5.28 12.10 -21.69
N ASN A 169 4.98 11.08 -22.47
CA ASN A 169 5.36 10.97 -23.88
C ASN A 169 4.27 11.41 -24.87
N TYR A 170 3.17 12.00 -24.40
CA TYR A 170 1.99 12.32 -25.23
C TYR A 170 2.37 13.11 -26.49
N GLU A 171 3.14 14.20 -26.37
CA GLU A 171 3.53 15.06 -27.50
C GLU A 171 4.41 14.35 -28.55
N ASN A 172 5.17 13.34 -28.13
CA ASN A 172 6.11 12.61 -29.00
C ASN A 172 5.49 11.32 -29.58
N SER A 173 4.25 11.02 -29.24
CA SER A 173 3.55 9.80 -29.62
C SER A 173 2.30 10.10 -30.45
N GLN A 174 2.00 9.19 -31.38
CA GLN A 174 0.76 9.21 -32.16
C GLN A 174 -0.30 8.25 -31.58
N ALA A 175 -0.05 7.65 -30.42
CA ALA A 175 -0.99 6.73 -29.78
C ALA A 175 -2.24 7.46 -29.28
N SER A 176 -3.33 6.69 -29.17
CA SER A 176 -4.54 7.09 -28.45
C SER A 176 -4.59 6.41 -27.09
N TYR A 177 -5.08 7.14 -26.09
CA TYR A 177 -4.97 6.76 -24.67
C TYR A 177 -6.33 6.48 -24.03
N PRO A 178 -6.42 5.53 -23.09
CA PRO A 178 -7.55 5.44 -22.17
C PRO A 178 -7.71 6.73 -21.34
N VAL A 179 -8.93 7.00 -20.87
CA VAL A 179 -9.26 8.22 -20.12
C VAL A 179 -9.90 7.87 -18.78
N VAL A 180 -9.46 8.52 -17.71
CA VAL A 180 -10.09 8.47 -16.37
C VAL A 180 -10.74 9.81 -16.08
N TYR A 181 -12.04 9.81 -15.81
CA TYR A 181 -12.75 10.99 -15.27
C TYR A 181 -12.73 10.92 -13.74
N MET A 182 -12.06 11.88 -13.10
CA MET A 182 -11.92 11.94 -11.64
C MET A 182 -12.73 13.08 -11.03
N HIS A 183 -13.42 12.77 -9.95
CA HIS A 183 -14.20 13.73 -9.15
C HIS A 183 -13.30 14.52 -8.18
N ASP A 184 -13.83 15.60 -7.61
CA ASP A 184 -13.12 16.46 -6.65
C ASP A 184 -11.79 17.00 -7.21
N GLY A 185 -11.84 17.53 -8.45
CA GLY A 185 -10.69 17.91 -9.26
C GLY A 185 -9.63 18.78 -8.57
N GLN A 186 -10.05 19.62 -7.63
CA GLN A 186 -9.17 20.48 -6.83
C GLN A 186 -8.14 19.69 -6.02
N ASN A 187 -8.46 18.44 -5.67
CA ASN A 187 -7.64 17.57 -4.82
C ASN A 187 -6.79 16.57 -5.62
N VAL A 188 -6.92 16.54 -6.96
CA VAL A 188 -6.39 15.46 -7.79
C VAL A 188 -4.89 15.63 -8.08
N PHE A 189 -4.47 16.83 -8.49
CA PHE A 189 -3.13 17.07 -9.05
C PHE A 189 -2.27 18.11 -8.32
N ASP A 190 -2.82 18.85 -7.37
CA ASP A 190 -2.07 19.96 -6.78
C ASP A 190 -2.42 20.20 -5.32
N LYS A 191 -1.41 20.10 -4.45
CA LYS A 191 -1.51 20.50 -3.04
C LYS A 191 -1.94 21.96 -2.89
N ALA A 192 -1.60 22.80 -3.87
CA ALA A 192 -2.00 24.19 -3.89
C ALA A 192 -3.52 24.37 -4.00
N THR A 193 -4.18 23.58 -4.86
CA THR A 193 -5.64 23.72 -5.07
C THR A 193 -6.44 22.86 -4.09
N SER A 194 -5.81 21.85 -3.50
CA SER A 194 -6.49 20.93 -2.59
C SER A 194 -7.02 21.61 -1.33
N TYR A 195 -8.26 21.28 -0.96
CA TYR A 195 -8.88 21.77 0.27
C TYR A 195 -8.89 20.73 1.39
N SER A 196 -8.70 19.44 1.07
CA SER A 196 -8.81 18.33 2.04
C SER A 196 -7.63 17.36 2.05
N GLY A 197 -6.65 17.53 1.16
CA GLY A 197 -5.52 16.64 0.95
C GLY A 197 -5.36 16.30 -0.54
N GLU A 198 -4.13 16.06 -0.98
CA GLU A 198 -3.82 15.80 -2.39
C GLU A 198 -3.73 14.30 -2.67
N TRP A 199 -4.32 13.86 -3.79
CA TRP A 199 -4.24 12.49 -4.29
C TRP A 199 -2.91 12.13 -4.96
N GLU A 200 -2.11 13.11 -5.38
CA GLU A 200 -0.85 12.93 -6.13
C GLU A 200 -1.04 12.02 -7.36
N VAL A 201 -2.10 12.26 -8.13
CA VAL A 201 -2.46 11.39 -9.27
C VAL A 201 -1.43 11.50 -10.38
N ASP A 202 -0.95 12.69 -10.67
CA ASP A 202 0.05 12.98 -11.69
C ASP A 202 1.44 12.49 -11.31
N GLU A 203 1.86 12.59 -10.03
CA GLU A 203 3.08 11.92 -9.55
C GLU A 203 2.97 10.41 -9.70
N THR A 204 1.84 9.84 -9.26
CA THR A 204 1.59 8.40 -9.32
C THR A 204 1.62 7.90 -10.75
N LEU A 205 0.99 8.63 -11.69
CA LEU A 205 0.95 8.26 -13.10
C LEU A 205 2.28 8.49 -13.82
N ASN A 206 3.02 9.56 -13.50
CA ASN A 206 4.40 9.72 -14.00
C ASN A 206 5.25 8.54 -13.54
N LYS A 207 5.09 8.12 -12.28
CA LYS A 207 5.82 6.97 -11.75
C LYS A 207 5.41 5.66 -12.40
N LEU A 208 4.11 5.45 -12.63
CA LEU A 208 3.58 4.26 -13.31
C LEU A 208 3.95 4.24 -14.80
N HIS A 209 4.08 5.38 -15.45
CA HIS A 209 4.64 5.48 -16.79
C HIS A 209 6.09 4.96 -16.81
N GLU A 210 6.94 5.43 -15.90
CA GLU A 210 8.34 4.96 -15.81
C GLU A 210 8.46 3.46 -15.49
N THR A 211 7.62 2.97 -14.58
CA THR A 211 7.80 1.62 -13.99
C THR A 211 6.99 0.54 -14.67
N HIS A 212 5.85 0.89 -15.27
CA HIS A 212 4.89 -0.05 -15.85
C HIS A 212 4.52 0.31 -17.29
N GLY A 213 5.03 1.41 -17.86
CA GLY A 213 4.62 1.87 -19.18
C GLY A 213 3.13 2.20 -19.27
N LEU A 214 2.49 2.51 -18.13
CA LEU A 214 1.08 2.86 -18.10
C LEU A 214 0.89 4.27 -18.64
N GLU A 215 0.04 4.41 -19.65
CA GLU A 215 -0.23 5.68 -20.30
C GLU A 215 -1.73 5.93 -20.36
N VAL A 216 -2.22 6.84 -19.52
CA VAL A 216 -3.64 7.23 -19.44
C VAL A 216 -3.75 8.74 -19.36
N ILE A 217 -4.86 9.27 -19.87
CA ILE A 217 -5.27 10.67 -19.66
C ILE A 217 -6.15 10.71 -18.42
N VAL A 218 -5.98 11.70 -17.55
CA VAL A 218 -6.91 11.94 -16.43
C VAL A 218 -7.57 13.29 -16.61
N VAL A 219 -8.90 13.31 -16.54
CA VAL A 219 -9.75 14.50 -16.59
C VAL A 219 -10.31 14.73 -15.20
N ALA A 220 -9.78 15.72 -14.50
CA ALA A 220 -10.19 16.10 -13.15
C ALA A 220 -11.30 17.14 -13.21
N ILE A 221 -12.42 16.85 -12.54
CA ILE A 221 -13.65 17.65 -12.52
C ILE A 221 -13.82 18.22 -11.14
N ASP A 222 -13.63 19.53 -11.00
CA ASP A 222 -13.84 20.25 -9.76
C ASP A 222 -15.24 20.00 -9.17
N ASN A 223 -15.40 20.15 -7.86
CA ASN A 223 -16.71 20.17 -7.21
C ASN A 223 -17.22 21.62 -6.97
N SER A 224 -18.49 21.77 -6.54
CA SER A 224 -19.14 23.03 -6.10
C SER A 224 -19.57 22.94 -4.64
N GLU A 225 -20.11 24.05 -4.12
CA GLU A 225 -20.96 24.06 -2.93
C GLU A 225 -22.16 23.08 -3.01
N GLU A 226 -22.60 22.71 -4.22
CA GLU A 226 -23.67 21.72 -4.45
C GLU A 226 -23.14 20.27 -4.62
N ARG A 227 -21.89 20.00 -4.21
CA ARG A 227 -21.25 18.68 -4.29
C ARG A 227 -22.14 17.53 -3.83
N MET A 228 -22.81 17.70 -2.70
CA MET A 228 -23.66 16.63 -2.13
C MET A 228 -24.89 16.32 -2.98
N GLN A 229 -25.43 17.31 -3.67
CA GLN A 229 -26.54 17.16 -4.61
C GLN A 229 -26.04 16.56 -5.92
N GLU A 230 -24.92 17.06 -6.45
CA GLU A 230 -24.34 16.61 -7.71
C GLU A 230 -23.79 15.18 -7.64
N TYR A 231 -23.38 14.69 -6.47
CA TYR A 231 -22.76 13.35 -6.33
C TYR A 231 -23.76 12.28 -5.86
N THR A 232 -25.06 12.48 -6.08
CA THR A 232 -26.06 11.47 -5.76
C THR A 232 -27.25 11.49 -6.72
N ALA A 233 -27.69 10.30 -7.14
CA ALA A 233 -28.91 10.11 -7.91
C ALA A 233 -30.16 9.93 -7.03
N TRP A 234 -29.99 9.90 -5.70
CA TRP A 234 -31.02 9.56 -4.73
C TRP A 234 -31.30 10.70 -3.77
N LYS A 235 -32.57 10.83 -3.38
CA LYS A 235 -32.98 11.83 -2.40
C LYS A 235 -32.45 11.45 -1.01
N HIS A 236 -32.00 12.43 -0.26
CA HIS A 236 -31.64 12.28 1.15
C HIS A 236 -32.19 13.47 1.95
N GLU A 237 -32.77 13.20 3.11
CA GLU A 237 -33.50 14.20 3.92
C GLU A 237 -32.66 15.45 4.23
N LYS A 238 -31.36 15.25 4.49
CA LYS A 238 -30.40 16.31 4.83
C LYS A 238 -29.83 17.11 3.64
N TYR A 239 -29.70 16.51 2.45
CA TYR A 239 -28.81 17.02 1.41
C TYR A 239 -29.51 17.63 0.19
N GLY A 240 -30.83 17.85 0.28
CA GLY A 240 -31.60 18.54 -0.75
C GLY A 240 -31.93 17.67 -1.97
N THR A 241 -32.25 18.32 -3.09
CA THR A 241 -32.67 17.65 -4.32
C THR A 241 -31.46 17.02 -5.03
N PRO A 242 -31.49 15.71 -5.36
CA PRO A 242 -30.41 15.06 -6.08
C PRO A 242 -30.26 15.63 -7.48
N LYS A 243 -29.01 15.79 -7.93
CA LYS A 243 -28.60 16.28 -9.26
C LYS A 243 -27.61 15.34 -9.95
N GLY A 244 -27.34 14.17 -9.38
CA GLY A 244 -26.31 13.27 -9.87
C GLY A 244 -26.60 12.63 -11.22
N LYS A 245 -27.88 12.53 -11.61
CA LYS A 245 -28.24 12.06 -12.95
C LYS A 245 -27.79 13.07 -14.01
N GLU A 246 -28.11 14.33 -13.79
CA GLU A 246 -27.75 15.46 -14.64
C GLU A 246 -26.23 15.67 -14.67
N TYR A 247 -25.55 15.47 -13.54
CA TYR A 247 -24.09 15.52 -13.45
C TYR A 247 -23.42 14.44 -14.30
N VAL A 248 -23.84 13.18 -14.18
CA VAL A 248 -23.28 12.08 -14.98
C VAL A 248 -23.63 12.24 -16.47
N GLU A 249 -24.82 12.74 -16.78
CA GLU A 249 -25.23 13.08 -18.15
C GLU A 249 -24.36 14.19 -18.75
N PHE A 250 -23.97 15.20 -17.96
CA PHE A 250 -22.98 16.19 -18.39
C PHE A 250 -21.64 15.54 -18.72
N ILE A 251 -21.13 14.63 -17.87
CA ILE A 251 -19.86 13.96 -18.14
C ILE A 251 -19.95 13.15 -19.45
N ALA A 252 -21.00 12.34 -19.58
CA ALA A 252 -21.17 11.43 -20.71
C ALA A 252 -21.44 12.14 -22.04
N LYS A 253 -22.28 13.19 -22.05
CA LYS A 253 -22.79 13.82 -23.28
C LYS A 253 -22.17 15.17 -23.61
N THR A 254 -21.49 15.82 -22.68
CA THR A 254 -20.86 17.14 -22.89
C THR A 254 -19.35 17.06 -22.74
N LEU A 255 -18.87 16.67 -21.55
CA LEU A 255 -17.43 16.70 -21.25
C LEU A 255 -16.66 15.67 -22.06
N LYS A 256 -17.09 14.40 -22.06
CA LYS A 256 -16.39 13.34 -22.78
C LYS A 256 -16.26 13.64 -24.28
N PRO A 257 -17.31 14.05 -25.01
CA PRO A 257 -17.15 14.46 -26.41
C PRO A 257 -16.17 15.61 -26.62
N ALA A 258 -16.13 16.60 -25.72
CA ALA A 258 -15.18 17.72 -25.82
C ALA A 258 -13.72 17.27 -25.60
N ILE A 259 -13.49 16.34 -24.66
CA ILE A 259 -12.19 15.72 -24.43
C ILE A 259 -11.77 14.87 -25.64
N ASP A 260 -12.68 14.03 -26.16
CA ASP A 260 -12.47 13.16 -27.34
C ASP A 260 -12.22 13.94 -28.64
N GLN A 261 -12.57 15.23 -28.66
CA GLN A 261 -12.32 16.15 -29.78
C GLN A 261 -10.93 16.80 -29.66
N LYS A 262 -10.51 17.19 -28.45
CA LYS A 262 -9.23 17.88 -28.22
C LYS A 262 -8.05 16.91 -28.12
N TYR A 263 -8.22 15.76 -27.48
CA TYR A 263 -7.15 14.82 -27.17
C TYR A 263 -7.24 13.50 -27.93
N ARG A 264 -6.12 12.79 -28.04
CA ARG A 264 -6.02 11.45 -28.64
C ARG A 264 -6.53 10.39 -27.65
N THR A 265 -7.83 10.16 -27.66
CA THR A 265 -8.48 9.20 -26.75
C THR A 265 -8.88 7.90 -27.44
N LYS A 266 -8.88 6.80 -26.68
CA LYS A 266 -9.60 5.56 -27.02
C LYS A 266 -11.05 5.73 -26.54
N LYS A 267 -11.98 5.84 -27.48
CA LYS A 267 -13.32 6.41 -27.21
C LYS A 267 -14.34 5.43 -26.64
N ASP A 268 -14.07 4.13 -26.72
CA ASP A 268 -14.99 3.08 -26.27
C ASP A 268 -15.04 2.94 -24.75
N ALA A 269 -16.10 2.31 -24.25
CA ALA A 269 -16.35 2.15 -22.82
C ALA A 269 -15.21 1.42 -22.09
N GLN A 270 -14.61 0.42 -22.74
CA GLN A 270 -13.55 -0.38 -22.12
C GLN A 270 -12.28 0.44 -21.89
N ASN A 271 -12.14 1.61 -22.53
CA ASN A 271 -11.02 2.52 -22.34
C ASN A 271 -11.41 3.79 -21.56
N THR A 272 -12.63 3.84 -21.01
CA THR A 272 -13.13 5.00 -20.27
C THR A 272 -13.46 4.60 -18.84
N ALA A 273 -12.77 5.21 -17.88
CA ALA A 273 -12.97 5.02 -16.46
C ALA A 273 -13.60 6.24 -15.78
N ILE A 274 -14.31 6.00 -14.68
CA ILE A 274 -14.78 7.05 -13.77
C ILE A 274 -14.37 6.72 -12.33
N MET A 275 -13.87 7.68 -11.57
CA MET A 275 -13.25 7.42 -10.28
C MET A 275 -13.44 8.56 -9.28
N GLY A 276 -13.61 8.18 -8.00
CA GLY A 276 -13.59 9.12 -6.89
C GLY A 276 -13.72 8.42 -5.55
N SER A 277 -13.70 9.20 -4.48
CA SER A 277 -13.86 8.72 -3.11
C SER A 277 -15.11 9.24 -2.41
N SER A 278 -15.59 8.54 -1.38
CA SER A 278 -16.72 8.98 -0.58
C SER A 278 -17.98 9.17 -1.44
N MET A 279 -18.55 10.38 -1.50
CA MET A 279 -19.61 10.74 -2.44
C MET A 279 -19.16 10.63 -3.91
N GLY A 280 -17.89 10.94 -4.21
CA GLY A 280 -17.28 10.68 -5.52
C GLY A 280 -17.27 9.19 -5.89
N GLY A 281 -17.05 8.32 -4.90
CA GLY A 281 -17.15 6.86 -5.07
C GLY A 281 -18.60 6.42 -5.31
N LEU A 282 -19.57 7.03 -4.61
CA LEU A 282 -21.00 6.78 -4.81
C LEU A 282 -21.45 7.15 -6.24
N ILE A 283 -21.08 8.33 -6.73
CA ILE A 283 -21.47 8.78 -8.07
C ILE A 283 -20.72 8.03 -9.18
N SER A 284 -19.46 7.64 -8.95
CA SER A 284 -18.71 6.75 -9.85
C SER A 284 -19.38 5.39 -9.98
N HIS A 285 -19.83 4.80 -8.85
CA HIS A 285 -20.62 3.56 -8.87
C HIS A 285 -21.92 3.76 -9.64
N TYR A 286 -22.68 4.83 -9.37
CA TYR A 286 -23.90 5.12 -10.13
C TYR A 286 -23.63 5.20 -11.64
N ALA A 287 -22.61 5.95 -12.06
CA ALA A 287 -22.27 6.15 -13.46
C ALA A 287 -21.91 4.84 -14.18
N ALA A 288 -21.12 3.97 -13.55
CA ALA A 288 -20.71 2.68 -14.12
C ALA A 288 -21.88 1.72 -14.40
N PHE A 289 -22.95 1.82 -13.60
CA PHE A 289 -24.16 1.00 -13.76
C PHE A 289 -25.25 1.68 -14.59
N ALA A 290 -25.33 3.00 -14.59
CA ALA A 290 -26.29 3.78 -15.38
C ALA A 290 -25.86 3.90 -16.85
N HIS A 291 -24.56 4.04 -17.10
CA HIS A 291 -23.97 4.24 -18.43
C HIS A 291 -22.78 3.29 -18.67
N PRO A 292 -22.96 1.95 -18.59
CA PRO A 292 -21.88 0.98 -18.83
C PRO A 292 -21.36 1.01 -20.28
N ASP A 293 -22.14 1.59 -21.20
CA ASP A 293 -21.77 1.85 -22.59
C ASP A 293 -20.83 3.07 -22.75
N VAL A 294 -20.69 3.88 -21.71
CA VAL A 294 -19.76 5.03 -21.65
C VAL A 294 -18.62 4.75 -20.69
N PHE A 295 -18.91 4.26 -19.48
CA PHE A 295 -17.93 4.01 -18.42
C PHE A 295 -17.78 2.49 -18.19
N GLY A 296 -16.86 1.87 -18.91
CA GLY A 296 -16.56 0.44 -18.77
C GLY A 296 -15.61 0.14 -17.61
N LYS A 297 -15.07 1.15 -16.93
CA LYS A 297 -14.18 1.01 -15.77
C LYS A 297 -14.61 1.94 -14.64
N ALA A 298 -14.49 1.52 -13.38
CA ALA A 298 -14.74 2.41 -12.25
C ALA A 298 -13.84 2.15 -11.04
N GLY A 299 -13.28 3.22 -10.47
CA GLY A 299 -12.57 3.20 -9.19
C GLY A 299 -13.45 3.79 -8.09
N ILE A 300 -13.83 2.96 -7.13
CA ILE A 300 -14.87 3.26 -6.14
C ILE A 300 -14.24 3.19 -4.74
N PHE A 301 -13.75 4.34 -4.28
CA PHE A 301 -12.98 4.45 -3.05
C PHE A 301 -13.87 4.87 -1.89
N SER A 302 -13.88 4.11 -0.79
CA SER A 302 -14.61 4.42 0.44
C SER A 302 -16.04 4.94 0.21
N PRO A 303 -16.86 4.27 -0.63
CA PRO A 303 -18.08 4.86 -1.17
C PRO A 303 -19.14 5.10 -0.10
N SER A 304 -19.86 6.23 -0.20
CA SER A 304 -20.96 6.59 0.71
C SER A 304 -22.25 5.79 0.47
N PHE A 305 -22.18 4.46 0.51
CA PHE A 305 -23.35 3.59 0.32
C PHE A 305 -24.39 3.66 1.46
N TRP A 306 -24.07 4.33 2.56
CA TRP A 306 -25.05 4.67 3.59
C TRP A 306 -26.07 5.72 3.13
N PHE A 307 -25.86 6.39 1.99
CA PHE A 307 -26.67 7.53 1.54
C PHE A 307 -28.11 7.16 1.17
N SER A 308 -28.36 5.98 0.62
CA SER A 308 -29.73 5.58 0.27
C SER A 308 -29.86 4.07 0.09
N GLU A 309 -30.92 3.48 0.64
CA GLU A 309 -31.26 2.08 0.38
C GLU A 309 -31.63 1.81 -1.09
N GLU A 310 -32.12 2.82 -1.81
CA GLU A 310 -32.51 2.70 -3.21
C GLU A 310 -31.32 2.36 -4.13
N LEU A 311 -30.08 2.69 -3.72
CA LEU A 311 -28.88 2.40 -4.52
C LEU A 311 -28.62 0.90 -4.68
N PHE A 312 -28.95 0.09 -3.66
CA PHE A 312 -28.76 -1.36 -3.73
C PHE A 312 -29.76 -1.97 -4.70
N SER A 313 -31.01 -1.50 -4.67
CA SER A 313 -32.05 -1.93 -5.61
C SER A 313 -31.71 -1.52 -7.04
N PHE A 314 -31.21 -0.29 -7.23
CA PHE A 314 -30.72 0.20 -8.51
C PHE A 314 -29.57 -0.67 -9.03
N THR A 315 -28.56 -0.94 -8.21
CA THR A 315 -27.40 -1.75 -8.63
C THR A 315 -27.87 -3.14 -9.07
N LYS A 316 -28.71 -3.79 -8.27
CA LYS A 316 -29.26 -5.12 -8.58
C LYS A 316 -29.97 -5.16 -9.94
N SER A 317 -30.74 -4.14 -10.29
CA SER A 317 -31.46 -4.10 -11.58
C SER A 317 -30.57 -3.80 -12.78
N HIS A 318 -29.35 -3.32 -12.58
CA HIS A 318 -28.41 -2.94 -13.65
C HIS A 318 -27.22 -3.90 -13.83
N LEU A 319 -27.06 -4.91 -12.96
CA LEU A 319 -25.93 -5.87 -13.00
C LEU A 319 -25.71 -6.50 -14.37
N VAL A 320 -26.79 -6.92 -15.05
CA VAL A 320 -26.70 -7.60 -16.35
C VAL A 320 -26.11 -6.67 -17.41
N ASN A 321 -26.48 -5.39 -17.39
CA ASN A 321 -26.02 -4.41 -18.37
C ASN A 321 -24.56 -3.98 -18.11
N ALA A 322 -24.14 -3.97 -16.84
CA ALA A 322 -22.79 -3.61 -16.42
C ALA A 322 -21.83 -4.82 -16.35
N ASN A 323 -22.22 -6.00 -16.84
CA ASN A 323 -21.44 -7.23 -16.65
C ASN A 323 -20.03 -7.17 -17.27
N ASN A 324 -19.82 -6.31 -18.26
CA ASN A 324 -18.54 -6.09 -18.93
C ASN A 324 -17.73 -4.94 -18.33
N SER A 325 -18.24 -4.27 -17.29
CA SER A 325 -17.53 -3.20 -16.60
C SER A 325 -16.51 -3.75 -15.62
N LYS A 326 -15.34 -3.12 -15.52
CA LYS A 326 -14.29 -3.48 -14.55
C LYS A 326 -14.33 -2.55 -13.33
N LEU A 327 -14.56 -3.11 -12.14
CA LEU A 327 -14.83 -2.34 -10.93
C LEU A 327 -13.77 -2.57 -9.85
N TYR A 328 -13.17 -1.50 -9.34
CA TYR A 328 -12.24 -1.56 -8.21
C TYR A 328 -12.88 -0.93 -6.97
N TYR A 329 -13.14 -1.72 -5.95
CA TYR A 329 -13.69 -1.26 -4.68
C TYR A 329 -12.58 -1.17 -3.63
N LEU A 330 -12.50 -0.05 -2.91
CA LEU A 330 -11.59 0.12 -1.78
C LEU A 330 -12.37 0.53 -0.54
N MET A 331 -12.03 -0.05 0.62
CA MET A 331 -12.54 0.37 1.92
C MET A 331 -11.46 0.23 3.01
N GLY A 332 -11.33 1.23 3.87
CA GLY A 332 -10.56 1.16 5.10
C GLY A 332 -11.38 0.54 6.24
N GLU A 333 -10.78 -0.34 7.04
CA GLU A 333 -11.47 -0.99 8.17
C GLU A 333 -11.70 -0.05 9.37
N LYS A 334 -11.09 1.15 9.38
CA LYS A 334 -11.27 2.16 10.42
C LYS A 334 -12.23 3.28 10.01
N GLU A 335 -12.99 3.10 8.93
CA GLU A 335 -13.95 4.09 8.41
C GLU A 335 -15.33 4.07 9.08
N GLY A 336 -15.51 3.22 10.08
CA GLY A 336 -16.71 3.13 10.92
C GLY A 336 -17.67 2.02 10.51
N GLU A 337 -18.40 1.47 11.49
CA GLU A 337 -19.20 0.26 11.31
C GLU A 337 -20.26 0.40 10.20
N GLY A 338 -20.96 1.54 10.13
CA GLY A 338 -22.01 1.77 9.13
C GLY A 338 -21.51 1.86 7.69
N MET A 339 -20.29 2.34 7.47
CA MET A 339 -19.66 2.36 6.14
C MET A 339 -19.30 0.94 5.72
N LEU A 340 -18.68 0.18 6.63
CA LEU A 340 -18.30 -1.21 6.40
C LEU A 340 -19.52 -2.11 6.14
N GLU A 341 -20.60 -1.94 6.89
CA GLU A 341 -21.83 -2.72 6.70
C GLU A 341 -22.40 -2.51 5.30
N ASN A 342 -22.56 -1.26 4.87
CA ASN A 342 -23.10 -0.94 3.54
C ASN A 342 -22.17 -1.37 2.39
N PHE A 343 -20.86 -1.29 2.60
CA PHE A 343 -19.88 -1.80 1.64
C PHE A 343 -19.95 -3.32 1.51
N ASN A 344 -19.95 -4.06 2.62
CA ASN A 344 -20.13 -5.51 2.62
C ASN A 344 -21.47 -5.95 2.01
N LYS A 345 -22.53 -5.18 2.26
CA LYS A 345 -23.84 -5.40 1.64
C LYS A 345 -23.77 -5.25 0.11
N MET A 346 -23.04 -4.26 -0.40
CA MET A 346 -22.82 -4.10 -1.84
C MET A 346 -22.02 -5.27 -2.42
N LEU A 347 -20.91 -5.66 -1.80
CA LEU A 347 -20.10 -6.79 -2.26
C LEU A 347 -20.91 -8.10 -2.26
N SER A 348 -21.68 -8.35 -1.21
CA SER A 348 -22.58 -9.49 -1.12
C SER A 348 -23.62 -9.48 -2.24
N LEU A 349 -24.14 -8.30 -2.59
CA LEU A 349 -25.08 -8.13 -3.71
C LEU A 349 -24.43 -8.51 -5.05
N LEU A 350 -23.20 -8.05 -5.32
CA LEU A 350 -22.45 -8.42 -6.53
C LEU A 350 -22.22 -9.94 -6.60
N GLN A 351 -21.77 -10.54 -5.49
CA GLN A 351 -21.47 -11.97 -5.39
C GLN A 351 -22.71 -12.84 -5.58
N THR A 352 -23.78 -12.57 -4.81
CA THR A 352 -25.00 -13.39 -4.81
C THR A 352 -25.78 -13.31 -6.12
N ASN A 353 -25.56 -12.27 -6.92
CA ASN A 353 -26.18 -12.10 -8.23
C ASN A 353 -25.21 -12.38 -9.39
N ASN A 354 -24.10 -13.09 -9.12
CA ASN A 354 -23.15 -13.61 -10.12
C ASN A 354 -22.52 -12.52 -11.01
N PHE A 355 -22.19 -11.35 -10.46
CA PHE A 355 -21.34 -10.40 -11.20
C PHE A 355 -19.97 -11.05 -11.48
N PRO A 356 -19.40 -10.93 -12.69
CA PRO A 356 -18.22 -11.71 -13.06
C PRO A 356 -17.02 -11.41 -12.15
N ILE A 357 -16.51 -12.41 -11.44
CA ILE A 357 -15.44 -12.23 -10.44
C ILE A 357 -14.12 -11.70 -11.02
N LYS A 358 -13.87 -11.93 -12.31
CA LYS A 358 -12.71 -11.35 -13.02
C LYS A 358 -12.86 -9.85 -13.32
N ASN A 359 -14.08 -9.32 -13.24
CA ASN A 359 -14.42 -7.96 -13.60
C ASN A 359 -14.58 -7.07 -12.37
N TYR A 360 -14.35 -7.56 -11.15
CA TYR A 360 -14.23 -6.68 -10.00
C TYR A 360 -13.25 -7.20 -8.97
N THR A 361 -12.70 -6.28 -8.18
CA THR A 361 -11.93 -6.60 -6.98
C THR A 361 -12.35 -5.68 -5.85
N ALA A 362 -12.20 -6.15 -4.61
CA ALA A 362 -12.46 -5.37 -3.42
C ALA A 362 -11.26 -5.49 -2.47
N LYS A 363 -10.64 -4.35 -2.14
CA LYS A 363 -9.52 -4.27 -1.21
C LYS A 363 -10.00 -3.67 0.11
N PHE A 364 -9.70 -4.37 1.21
CA PHE A 364 -9.86 -3.87 2.57
C PHE A 364 -8.48 -3.52 3.13
N SER A 365 -8.34 -2.32 3.70
CA SER A 365 -7.10 -1.89 4.34
C SER A 365 -7.29 -1.78 5.85
N PRO A 366 -6.64 -2.63 6.68
CA PRO A 366 -6.86 -2.67 8.13
C PRO A 366 -6.61 -1.35 8.85
N ASP A 367 -5.66 -0.55 8.33
CA ASP A 367 -5.31 0.75 8.87
C ASP A 367 -5.93 1.92 8.08
N GLY A 368 -6.68 1.61 7.01
CA GLY A 368 -7.32 2.60 6.17
C GLY A 368 -8.36 3.42 6.93
N VAL A 369 -8.24 4.74 6.80
CA VAL A 369 -9.17 5.74 7.36
C VAL A 369 -9.72 6.60 6.21
N HIS A 370 -10.84 7.30 6.43
CA HIS A 370 -11.52 8.07 5.39
C HIS A 370 -10.75 9.36 5.04
N SER A 371 -9.67 9.25 4.25
CA SER A 371 -8.79 10.37 3.91
C SER A 371 -8.10 10.24 2.54
N GLU A 372 -7.67 11.38 2.02
CA GLU A 372 -6.93 11.53 0.76
C GLU A 372 -5.59 10.82 0.80
N THR A 373 -4.89 10.88 1.93
CA THR A 373 -3.63 10.13 2.13
C THR A 373 -3.86 8.63 1.97
N PHE A 374 -4.96 8.10 2.53
CA PHE A 374 -5.30 6.69 2.36
C PHE A 374 -5.60 6.37 0.90
N TRP A 375 -6.50 7.13 0.26
CA TRP A 375 -6.85 6.87 -1.14
C TRP A 375 -5.67 6.98 -2.10
N ARG A 376 -4.79 7.97 -1.91
CA ARG A 376 -3.51 8.12 -2.63
C ARG A 376 -2.64 6.88 -2.48
N SER A 377 -2.47 6.39 -1.26
CA SER A 377 -1.62 5.20 -1.01
C SER A 377 -2.11 3.94 -1.71
N GLU A 378 -3.39 3.89 -2.05
CA GLU A 378 -4.07 2.76 -2.67
C GLU A 378 -4.33 2.95 -4.17
N LEU A 379 -4.07 4.15 -4.71
CA LEU A 379 -4.35 4.53 -6.10
C LEU A 379 -3.58 3.66 -7.10
N LYS A 380 -2.31 3.35 -6.80
CA LYS A 380 -1.43 2.52 -7.65
C LYS A 380 -2.12 1.19 -8.01
N ASP A 381 -2.60 0.47 -7.01
CA ASP A 381 -3.20 -0.85 -7.19
C ASP A 381 -4.50 -0.78 -8.00
N ALA A 382 -5.31 0.26 -7.76
CA ALA A 382 -6.53 0.49 -8.51
C ALA A 382 -6.27 0.73 -10.00
N LEU A 383 -5.29 1.59 -10.32
CA LEU A 383 -4.92 1.88 -11.70
C LEU A 383 -4.35 0.64 -12.40
N LEU A 384 -3.46 -0.11 -11.73
CA LEU A 384 -2.88 -1.34 -12.27
C LEU A 384 -3.94 -2.42 -12.51
N PHE A 385 -4.96 -2.52 -11.65
CA PHE A 385 -6.09 -3.42 -11.89
C PHE A 385 -6.95 -2.93 -13.05
N LEU A 386 -7.41 -1.67 -13.04
CA LEU A 386 -8.34 -1.15 -14.04
C LEU A 386 -7.73 -1.14 -15.44
N PHE A 387 -6.44 -0.86 -15.57
CA PHE A 387 -5.74 -0.72 -16.84
C PHE A 387 -4.72 -1.84 -17.11
N SER A 388 -4.91 -3.01 -16.50
CA SER A 388 -4.00 -4.16 -16.65
C SER A 388 -3.67 -4.51 -18.11
N ASP A 389 -4.62 -4.29 -19.02
CA ASP A 389 -4.49 -4.64 -20.45
C ASP A 389 -3.78 -3.54 -21.25
N ASP A 390 -3.66 -2.33 -20.68
CA ASP A 390 -2.99 -1.17 -21.25
C ASP A 390 -1.53 -1.02 -20.75
N ILE A 391 -1.14 -1.81 -19.75
CA ILE A 391 0.24 -1.89 -19.27
C ILE A 391 1.07 -2.55 -20.39
N GLN A 392 1.85 -1.73 -21.10
CA GLN A 392 2.88 -2.27 -21.96
C GLN A 392 3.90 -2.94 -21.04
N LYS A 393 4.08 -4.26 -21.14
CA LYS A 393 5.24 -4.94 -20.56
C LYS A 393 6.49 -4.36 -21.22
N GLN A 394 6.95 -3.19 -20.79
CA GLN A 394 8.10 -2.50 -21.36
C GLN A 394 9.29 -3.44 -21.29
N PRO A 395 9.81 -3.93 -22.42
CA PRO A 395 11.19 -4.34 -22.49
C PRO A 395 12.01 -3.07 -22.70
N SER A 396 13.18 -2.96 -22.05
CA SER A 396 14.36 -2.28 -22.62
C SER A 396 14.72 -0.82 -22.29
N ASP A 397 14.40 -0.27 -21.12
CA ASP A 397 15.36 0.64 -20.47
C ASP A 397 16.03 -0.07 -19.30
N LYS A 398 17.38 -0.07 -19.29
CA LYS A 398 18.13 -0.67 -18.18
C LYS A 398 17.64 -0.04 -16.86
N PRO A 399 17.28 -0.84 -15.85
CA PRO A 399 16.82 -0.28 -14.57
C PRO A 399 17.85 0.71 -14.01
N ILE A 400 17.42 1.93 -13.71
CA ILE A 400 18.33 2.99 -13.24
C ILE A 400 18.43 2.94 -11.73
N ALA A 401 19.65 2.73 -11.21
CA ALA A 401 19.92 2.84 -9.79
C ALA A 401 20.21 4.30 -9.40
N LYS A 402 19.53 4.82 -8.38
CA LYS A 402 19.74 6.16 -7.82
C LYS A 402 20.27 6.06 -6.39
N GLU A 403 21.17 6.95 -5.99
CA GLU A 403 21.68 6.99 -4.62
C GLU A 403 20.56 7.39 -3.64
N VAL A 404 20.39 6.64 -2.56
CA VAL A 404 19.42 6.92 -1.50
C VAL A 404 20.08 7.81 -0.46
N THR A 405 20.14 9.12 -0.71
CA THR A 405 20.83 10.08 0.16
C THR A 405 20.15 10.29 1.50
N THR A 406 18.91 9.82 1.66
CA THR A 406 18.14 9.89 2.91
C THR A 406 18.41 8.71 3.84
N ALA A 407 19.07 7.65 3.37
CA ALA A 407 19.36 6.46 4.19
C ALA A 407 20.40 6.78 5.27
N LYS A 408 20.14 6.31 6.50
CA LYS A 408 21.05 6.47 7.64
C LYS A 408 22.06 5.33 7.72
N LEU A 409 23.10 5.40 6.89
CA LEU A 409 24.18 4.41 6.87
C LEU A 409 25.30 4.75 7.85
N SER A 410 25.93 3.74 8.44
CA SER A 410 27.20 3.90 9.14
C SER A 410 28.36 4.10 8.19
N ALA A 411 28.33 3.47 7.01
CA ALA A 411 29.36 3.58 5.98
C ALA A 411 28.84 3.13 4.61
N GLY A 412 29.53 3.57 3.55
CA GLY A 412 29.25 3.19 2.18
C GLY A 412 28.18 4.07 1.53
N LYS A 413 27.64 3.56 0.42
CA LYS A 413 26.55 4.17 -0.34
C LYS A 413 25.46 3.15 -0.60
N LEU A 414 24.21 3.58 -0.53
CA LEU A 414 23.07 2.75 -0.90
C LEU A 414 22.51 3.24 -2.24
N MET A 415 22.54 2.37 -3.24
CA MET A 415 21.91 2.60 -4.53
C MET A 415 20.58 1.85 -4.58
N ARG A 416 19.50 2.47 -5.07
CA ARG A 416 18.19 1.82 -5.21
C ARG A 416 17.72 1.84 -6.65
N VAL A 417 17.33 0.68 -7.14
CA VAL A 417 16.44 0.54 -8.30
C VAL A 417 15.02 0.46 -7.75
N VAL A 418 14.20 1.46 -8.07
CA VAL A 418 12.79 1.47 -7.67
C VAL A 418 11.98 0.58 -8.60
N ASP A 419 11.14 -0.29 -8.03
CA ASP A 419 10.27 -1.22 -8.78
C ASP A 419 11.03 -1.94 -9.92
N PHE A 420 12.10 -2.67 -9.57
CA PHE A 420 12.90 -3.40 -10.54
C PHE A 420 11.98 -4.28 -11.41
N PRO A 421 11.95 -4.08 -12.74
CA PRO A 421 11.04 -4.78 -13.62
C PRO A 421 11.41 -6.25 -13.73
N SER A 422 10.40 -7.13 -13.70
CA SER A 422 10.60 -8.58 -13.81
C SER A 422 9.50 -9.22 -14.64
N GLN A 423 9.87 -10.22 -15.44
CA GLN A 423 8.94 -11.10 -16.14
C GLN A 423 8.45 -12.25 -15.25
N TYR A 424 9.15 -12.52 -14.15
CA TYR A 424 8.92 -13.68 -13.28
C TYR A 424 8.13 -13.35 -12.03
N ILE A 425 8.35 -12.17 -11.44
CA ILE A 425 7.75 -11.77 -10.18
C ILE A 425 7.17 -10.35 -10.23
N VAL A 426 6.37 -10.01 -9.22
CA VAL A 426 5.91 -8.63 -9.02
C VAL A 426 7.14 -7.71 -8.83
N PRO A 427 7.23 -6.59 -9.58
CA PRO A 427 8.31 -5.61 -9.45
C PRO A 427 8.49 -5.14 -8.00
N ARG A 428 9.74 -4.92 -7.62
CA ARG A 428 10.09 -4.54 -6.24
C ARG A 428 11.38 -3.76 -6.18
N ASN A 429 11.54 -2.97 -5.13
CA ASN A 429 12.79 -2.25 -4.91
C ASN A 429 13.97 -3.22 -4.75
N VAL A 430 15.10 -2.86 -5.34
CA VAL A 430 16.39 -3.54 -5.13
C VAL A 430 17.41 -2.53 -4.67
N ASP A 431 17.95 -2.77 -3.48
CA ASP A 431 19.06 -1.98 -2.95
C ASP A 431 20.39 -2.63 -3.29
N VAL A 432 21.40 -1.81 -3.55
CA VAL A 432 22.79 -2.23 -3.74
C VAL A 432 23.66 -1.37 -2.83
N TRP A 433 24.20 -1.99 -1.79
CA TRP A 433 25.14 -1.32 -0.90
C TRP A 433 26.57 -1.47 -1.43
N LEU A 434 27.26 -0.33 -1.53
CA LEU A 434 28.63 -0.21 -1.99
C LEU A 434 29.52 0.23 -0.82
N PRO A 435 30.69 -0.40 -0.59
CA PRO A 435 31.60 0.03 0.46
C PRO A 435 32.16 1.43 0.18
N ASN A 436 32.61 2.15 1.22
CA ASN A 436 33.17 3.50 1.11
C ASN A 436 34.30 3.62 0.07
N ASN A 437 35.08 2.57 -0.10
CA ASN A 437 36.21 2.52 -1.02
C ASN A 437 35.86 1.86 -2.38
N TYR A 438 34.57 1.76 -2.71
CA TYR A 438 34.12 1.22 -3.98
C TYR A 438 34.74 2.00 -5.15
N SER A 439 35.34 1.28 -6.09
CA SER A 439 35.91 1.83 -7.32
C SER A 439 35.60 0.91 -8.50
N SER A 440 35.32 1.50 -9.66
CA SER A 440 35.17 0.75 -10.92
C SER A 440 36.45 0.01 -11.35
N ASP A 441 37.61 0.37 -10.80
CA ASP A 441 38.90 -0.22 -11.15
C ASP A 441 39.19 -1.52 -10.39
N LYS A 442 38.40 -1.82 -9.36
CA LYS A 442 38.49 -3.05 -8.55
C LYS A 442 37.30 -3.97 -8.81
N LYS A 443 37.44 -5.26 -8.55
CA LYS A 443 36.37 -6.25 -8.70
C LYS A 443 35.97 -6.84 -7.35
N TYR A 444 34.73 -6.62 -6.96
CA TYR A 444 34.16 -7.01 -5.66
C TYR A 444 33.45 -8.35 -5.74
N LYS A 445 33.43 -9.12 -4.64
CA LYS A 445 32.51 -10.26 -4.53
C LYS A 445 31.06 -9.76 -4.35
N VAL A 446 30.08 -10.63 -4.58
CA VAL A 446 28.65 -10.26 -4.48
C VAL A 446 27.93 -11.13 -3.49
N LEU A 447 27.28 -10.51 -2.52
CA LEU A 447 26.37 -11.17 -1.59
C LEU A 447 24.94 -10.72 -1.86
N TYR A 448 24.08 -11.64 -2.28
CA TYR A 448 22.65 -11.40 -2.41
C TYR A 448 21.98 -11.64 -1.05
N MET A 449 21.34 -10.63 -0.47
CA MET A 449 20.65 -10.72 0.82
C MET A 449 19.16 -10.44 0.68
N HIS A 450 18.33 -11.38 1.11
CA HIS A 450 16.88 -11.21 1.08
C HIS A 450 16.39 -10.19 2.12
N ASP A 451 15.17 -9.68 1.92
CA ASP A 451 14.52 -8.71 2.82
C ASP A 451 15.28 -7.37 2.90
N GLY A 452 15.67 -6.86 1.72
CA GLY A 452 16.56 -5.70 1.60
C GLY A 452 16.15 -4.46 2.38
N GLN A 453 14.84 -4.23 2.57
CA GLN A 453 14.34 -3.11 3.36
C GLN A 453 14.76 -3.15 4.83
N MET A 454 15.17 -4.32 5.35
CA MET A 454 15.53 -4.52 6.75
C MET A 454 17.03 -4.43 7.02
N LEU A 455 17.86 -4.19 5.99
CA LEU A 455 19.31 -4.44 6.12
C LEU A 455 20.13 -3.25 6.64
N PHE A 456 19.74 -2.01 6.33
CA PHE A 456 20.62 -0.84 6.41
C PHE A 456 20.07 0.39 7.15
N ASP A 457 18.76 0.54 7.32
CA ASP A 457 18.20 1.73 7.98
C ASP A 457 16.89 1.43 8.74
N ALA A 458 17.02 1.24 10.05
CA ALA A 458 15.93 0.99 10.99
C ALA A 458 14.89 2.12 11.03
N SER A 459 15.21 3.35 10.63
CA SER A 459 14.23 4.45 10.67
C SER A 459 13.10 4.25 9.66
N THR A 460 13.37 3.52 8.58
CA THR A 460 12.41 3.21 7.51
C THR A 460 11.68 1.89 7.71
N THR A 461 12.12 1.03 8.65
CA THR A 461 11.49 -0.27 8.89
C THR A 461 10.24 -0.15 9.74
N TRP A 462 9.32 -1.11 9.54
CA TRP A 462 8.05 -1.18 10.26
C TRP A 462 8.23 -1.43 11.76
N ASN A 463 9.27 -2.18 12.15
CA ASN A 463 9.55 -2.54 13.55
C ASN A 463 10.69 -1.75 14.20
N LYS A 464 11.25 -0.77 13.49
CA LYS A 464 12.41 0.03 13.93
C LYS A 464 13.65 -0.78 14.28
N GLN A 465 13.84 -1.92 13.61
CA GLN A 465 15.05 -2.74 13.69
C GLN A 465 15.68 -2.89 12.31
N GLU A 466 16.96 -3.26 12.31
CA GLU A 466 17.75 -3.54 11.12
C GLU A 466 18.81 -4.60 11.41
N TRP A 467 19.48 -5.07 10.35
CA TRP A 467 20.56 -6.07 10.45
C TRP A 467 21.96 -5.49 10.63
N LYS A 468 22.12 -4.18 10.41
CA LYS A 468 23.41 -3.48 10.46
C LYS A 468 24.44 -4.07 9.52
N VAL A 469 24.01 -4.34 8.30
CA VAL A 469 24.85 -5.00 7.30
C VAL A 469 26.03 -4.11 6.94
N ASP A 470 25.83 -2.81 6.77
CA ASP A 470 26.89 -1.87 6.42
C ASP A 470 27.91 -1.68 7.54
N GLU A 471 27.50 -1.66 8.82
CA GLU A 471 28.42 -1.63 9.96
C GLU A 471 29.31 -2.87 10.00
N VAL A 472 28.68 -4.06 9.95
CA VAL A 472 29.38 -5.32 10.11
C VAL A 472 30.28 -5.58 8.90
N ALA A 473 29.78 -5.34 7.68
CA ALA A 473 30.55 -5.50 6.45
C ALA A 473 31.76 -4.56 6.45
N THR A 474 31.57 -3.28 6.77
CA THR A 474 32.65 -2.28 6.81
C THR A 474 33.70 -2.66 7.85
N LYS A 475 33.28 -3.06 9.05
CA LYS A 475 34.21 -3.50 10.09
C LYS A 475 35.07 -4.68 9.62
N LEU A 476 34.45 -5.72 9.07
CA LEU A 476 35.17 -6.92 8.63
C LEU A 476 36.15 -6.64 7.48
N MET A 477 35.77 -5.77 6.54
CA MET A 477 36.63 -5.36 5.44
C MET A 477 37.81 -4.50 5.92
N ASN A 478 37.58 -3.58 6.87
CA ASN A 478 38.64 -2.76 7.47
C ASN A 478 39.65 -3.62 8.27
N GLU A 479 39.16 -4.68 8.92
CA GLU A 479 40.00 -5.67 9.61
C GLU A 479 40.67 -6.68 8.66
N ALA A 480 40.41 -6.60 7.35
CA ALA A 480 40.89 -7.52 6.32
C ALA A 480 40.58 -9.01 6.59
N THR A 481 39.50 -9.28 7.34
CA THR A 481 39.06 -10.65 7.66
C THR A 481 38.27 -11.31 6.52
N VAL A 482 37.71 -10.48 5.63
CA VAL A 482 36.93 -10.89 4.46
C VAL A 482 37.42 -10.18 3.20
N TYR A 483 37.19 -10.79 2.03
CA TYR A 483 37.39 -10.13 0.75
C TYR A 483 36.42 -8.96 0.59
N GLU A 484 36.83 -7.91 -0.13
CA GLU A 484 35.95 -6.79 -0.48
C GLU A 484 34.72 -7.27 -1.28
N PHE A 485 33.53 -6.80 -0.90
CA PHE A 485 32.26 -7.23 -1.49
C PHE A 485 31.22 -6.11 -1.52
N ILE A 486 30.22 -6.28 -2.37
CA ILE A 486 28.98 -5.49 -2.37
C ILE A 486 27.82 -6.36 -1.88
N VAL A 487 26.75 -5.72 -1.41
CA VAL A 487 25.50 -6.40 -1.02
C VAL A 487 24.38 -6.01 -1.97
N VAL A 488 23.73 -7.00 -2.57
CA VAL A 488 22.56 -6.83 -3.43
C VAL A 488 21.33 -7.30 -2.67
N ALA A 489 20.36 -6.43 -2.49
CA ALA A 489 19.34 -6.55 -1.47
C ALA A 489 17.93 -6.33 -2.07
N PRO A 490 17.34 -7.34 -2.73
CA PRO A 490 15.95 -7.28 -3.16
C PRO A 490 15.02 -7.18 -1.95
N HIS A 491 14.10 -6.21 -1.99
CA HIS A 491 13.06 -6.07 -0.97
C HIS A 491 12.08 -7.25 -1.05
N ASN A 492 11.37 -7.53 0.04
CA ASN A 492 10.18 -8.37 -0.04
C ASN A 492 8.92 -7.52 -0.20
N ILE A 493 7.81 -8.16 -0.60
CA ILE A 493 6.46 -7.60 -0.55
C ILE A 493 5.71 -8.41 0.49
N SER A 494 5.31 -7.80 1.60
CA SER A 494 4.81 -8.48 2.81
C SER A 494 3.68 -9.46 2.53
N GLU A 495 2.78 -9.09 1.61
CA GLU A 495 1.56 -9.81 1.23
C GLU A 495 1.86 -11.12 0.51
N ILE A 496 2.98 -11.19 -0.22
CA ILE A 496 3.36 -12.34 -1.05
C ILE A 496 4.71 -12.96 -0.67
N ARG A 497 5.37 -12.44 0.38
CA ARG A 497 6.70 -12.88 0.83
C ARG A 497 6.74 -14.37 1.11
N TRP A 498 5.68 -14.93 1.69
CA TRP A 498 5.63 -16.34 2.02
C TRP A 498 5.62 -17.21 0.75
N GLN A 499 4.81 -16.84 -0.24
CA GLN A 499 4.69 -17.52 -1.52
C GLN A 499 6.00 -17.44 -2.32
N ASP A 500 6.66 -16.27 -2.32
CA ASP A 500 7.92 -16.05 -3.03
C ASP A 500 9.10 -16.80 -2.39
N TYR A 501 9.08 -17.07 -1.08
CA TYR A 501 10.23 -17.67 -0.39
C TYR A 501 10.04 -19.16 -0.04
N PHE A 502 8.82 -19.69 -0.11
CA PHE A 502 8.57 -21.08 0.24
C PHE A 502 9.11 -22.05 -0.84
N PRO A 503 10.02 -23.00 -0.52
CA PRO A 503 10.57 -23.96 -1.48
C PRO A 503 9.51 -24.89 -2.06
N GLN A 504 8.90 -24.50 -3.18
CA GLN A 504 7.72 -25.18 -3.72
C GLN A 504 7.97 -26.65 -4.05
N LYS A 505 9.14 -27.00 -4.60
CA LYS A 505 9.49 -28.40 -4.92
C LYS A 505 9.67 -29.27 -3.69
N ALA A 506 9.98 -28.69 -2.54
CA ALA A 506 10.03 -29.46 -1.30
C ALA A 506 8.62 -29.86 -0.85
N PHE A 507 7.57 -29.12 -1.23
CA PHE A 507 6.18 -29.50 -0.95
C PHE A 507 5.81 -30.83 -1.62
N ASP A 508 6.40 -31.14 -2.78
CA ASP A 508 6.16 -32.38 -3.52
C ASP A 508 6.69 -33.64 -2.82
N TYR A 509 7.55 -33.48 -1.81
CA TYR A 509 8.03 -34.59 -0.97
C TYR A 509 7.03 -34.99 0.12
N LEU A 510 5.94 -34.24 0.29
CA LEU A 510 4.82 -34.64 1.13
C LEU A 510 3.93 -35.64 0.39
N SER A 511 3.29 -36.56 1.14
CA SER A 511 2.27 -37.42 0.54
C SER A 511 1.08 -36.61 0.03
N ALA A 512 0.40 -37.10 -1.01
CA ALA A 512 -0.75 -36.45 -1.61
C ALA A 512 -1.86 -36.10 -0.58
N ASP A 513 -2.08 -36.98 0.40
CA ASP A 513 -3.03 -36.76 1.50
C ASP A 513 -2.64 -35.57 2.39
N VAL A 514 -1.35 -35.42 2.69
CA VAL A 514 -0.85 -34.30 3.50
C VAL A 514 -0.93 -33.00 2.70
N GLN A 515 -0.54 -33.02 1.42
CA GLN A 515 -0.66 -31.84 0.55
C GLN A 515 -2.12 -31.37 0.43
N LYS A 516 -3.06 -32.31 0.30
CA LYS A 516 -4.50 -32.01 0.25
C LYS A 516 -4.98 -31.33 1.54
N LYS A 517 -4.59 -31.83 2.71
CA LYS A 517 -4.95 -31.21 4.01
C LYS A 517 -4.43 -29.79 4.14
N PHE A 518 -3.21 -29.52 3.67
CA PHE A 518 -2.67 -28.15 3.65
C PHE A 518 -3.50 -27.23 2.76
N ARG A 519 -3.90 -27.69 1.56
CA ARG A 519 -4.78 -26.93 0.66
C ARG A 519 -6.14 -26.64 1.30
N GLU A 520 -6.77 -27.63 1.91
CA GLU A 520 -8.05 -27.46 2.61
C GLU A 520 -7.94 -26.49 3.82
N GLU A 521 -6.85 -26.57 4.60
CA GLU A 521 -6.62 -25.65 5.72
C GLU A 521 -6.35 -24.22 5.22
N ALA A 522 -5.62 -24.05 4.13
CA ALA A 522 -5.34 -22.75 3.55
C ALA A 522 -6.62 -22.09 2.98
N GLU A 523 -7.43 -22.84 2.22
CA GLU A 523 -8.73 -22.39 1.71
C GLU A 523 -9.65 -21.95 2.84
N LYS A 524 -9.72 -22.72 3.94
CA LYS A 524 -10.52 -22.37 5.11
C LYS A 524 -10.10 -21.06 5.78
N ASN A 525 -8.82 -20.70 5.68
CA ASN A 525 -8.26 -19.49 6.27
C ASN A 525 -8.05 -18.36 5.25
N ASN A 526 -8.63 -18.46 4.05
CA ASN A 526 -8.45 -17.49 2.95
C ASN A 526 -6.97 -17.22 2.62
N PHE A 527 -6.11 -18.23 2.75
CA PHE A 527 -4.68 -18.14 2.47
C PHE A 527 -4.37 -18.79 1.12
N SER A 528 -3.61 -18.11 0.26
CA SER A 528 -3.20 -18.67 -1.04
C SER A 528 -1.95 -19.54 -0.91
N LEU A 529 -2.03 -20.80 -1.35
CA LEU A 529 -0.88 -21.70 -1.53
C LEU A 529 -0.29 -21.67 -2.94
N GLN A 530 -0.50 -20.58 -3.68
CA GLN A 530 0.18 -20.40 -4.95
C GLN A 530 1.64 -20.02 -4.71
N PHE A 531 2.49 -21.03 -4.57
CA PHE A 531 3.93 -20.83 -4.41
C PHE A 531 4.56 -20.20 -5.65
N ASN A 532 5.60 -19.40 -5.43
CA ASN A 532 6.25 -18.62 -6.49
C ASN A 532 7.79 -18.59 -6.36
N ALA A 533 8.37 -19.43 -5.49
CA ALA A 533 9.81 -19.44 -5.23
C ALA A 533 10.66 -19.76 -6.46
N ASP A 534 10.20 -20.64 -7.36
CA ASP A 534 10.95 -20.92 -8.59
C ASP A 534 11.11 -19.67 -9.46
N ASN A 535 10.05 -18.88 -9.58
CA ASN A 535 10.07 -17.62 -10.32
C ASN A 535 10.88 -16.54 -9.60
N TYR A 536 10.80 -16.48 -8.27
CA TYR A 536 11.65 -15.59 -7.48
C TYR A 536 13.15 -15.90 -7.69
N LEU A 537 13.53 -17.18 -7.73
CA LEU A 537 14.91 -17.55 -8.03
C LEU A 537 15.30 -17.25 -9.48
N LYS A 538 14.41 -17.43 -10.46
CA LYS A 538 14.66 -16.99 -11.85
C LYS A 538 14.87 -15.49 -11.95
N PHE A 539 14.07 -14.69 -11.23
CA PHE A 539 14.32 -13.25 -11.13
C PHE A 539 15.74 -12.97 -10.61
N LEU A 540 16.17 -13.65 -9.54
CA LEU A 540 17.53 -13.44 -9.00
C LEU A 540 18.62 -13.81 -10.01
N THR A 541 18.50 -14.94 -10.69
CA THR A 541 19.58 -15.52 -11.50
C THR A 541 19.58 -15.09 -12.96
N GLU A 542 18.40 -14.86 -13.55
CA GLU A 542 18.22 -14.56 -14.97
C GLU A 542 17.98 -13.07 -15.24
N GLU A 543 17.55 -12.28 -14.24
CA GLU A 543 17.28 -10.84 -14.42
C GLU A 543 18.19 -9.97 -13.55
N LEU A 544 18.15 -10.15 -12.24
CA LEU A 544 18.88 -9.30 -11.30
C LEU A 544 20.39 -9.52 -11.37
N LYS A 545 20.88 -10.76 -11.35
CA LYS A 545 22.32 -11.01 -11.44
C LYS A 545 22.95 -10.46 -12.72
N PRO A 546 22.38 -10.67 -13.93
CA PRO A 546 22.89 -10.05 -15.15
C PRO A 546 22.90 -8.52 -15.10
N TYR A 547 21.89 -7.91 -14.48
CA TYR A 547 21.89 -6.47 -14.24
C TYR A 547 23.07 -6.05 -13.35
N ILE A 548 23.31 -6.73 -12.23
CA ILE A 548 24.41 -6.43 -11.32
C ILE A 548 25.77 -6.62 -12.00
N ASP A 549 25.96 -7.73 -12.71
CA ASP A 549 27.19 -8.08 -13.41
C ASP A 549 27.57 -7.05 -14.49
N THR A 550 26.58 -6.39 -15.09
CA THR A 550 26.79 -5.37 -16.15
C THR A 550 26.84 -3.94 -15.62
N THR A 551 26.30 -3.68 -14.42
CA THR A 551 26.18 -2.33 -13.85
C THR A 551 27.30 -2.02 -12.84
N TYR A 552 27.75 -3.01 -12.08
CA TYR A 552 28.73 -2.83 -11.01
C TYR A 552 30.03 -3.59 -11.31
N SER A 553 31.14 -3.16 -10.71
CA SER A 553 32.44 -3.80 -10.91
C SER A 553 32.59 -5.03 -10.03
N VAL A 554 31.99 -6.13 -10.45
CA VAL A 554 31.90 -7.36 -9.65
C VAL A 554 32.61 -8.55 -10.28
N LYS A 555 32.98 -9.52 -9.44
CA LYS A 555 33.40 -10.87 -9.85
C LYS A 555 32.16 -11.70 -10.15
N THR A 556 32.00 -12.12 -11.40
CA THR A 556 30.75 -12.70 -11.93
C THR A 556 30.63 -14.22 -11.80
N LYS A 557 31.73 -14.91 -11.45
CA LYS A 557 31.78 -16.37 -11.33
C LYS A 557 31.20 -16.86 -9.99
N ARG A 558 30.64 -18.07 -10.01
CA ARG A 558 30.04 -18.77 -8.87
C ARG A 558 30.84 -18.68 -7.57
N GLU A 559 32.14 -18.92 -7.60
CA GLU A 559 33.01 -18.90 -6.41
C GLU A 559 33.07 -17.52 -5.71
N HIS A 560 32.49 -16.48 -6.32
CA HIS A 560 32.45 -15.10 -5.84
C HIS A 560 31.02 -14.56 -5.68
N THR A 561 30.01 -15.39 -5.87
CA THR A 561 28.58 -15.04 -5.77
C THR A 561 27.93 -15.88 -4.66
N TYR A 562 27.33 -15.21 -3.70
CA TYR A 562 26.77 -15.83 -2.49
C TYR A 562 25.34 -15.36 -2.21
N VAL A 563 24.59 -16.12 -1.44
CA VAL A 563 23.19 -15.80 -1.07
C VAL A 563 22.97 -15.92 0.44
N ALA A 564 22.17 -15.05 1.05
CA ALA A 564 21.92 -15.08 2.48
C ALA A 564 20.55 -14.51 2.86
N GLY A 565 20.05 -14.94 4.01
CA GLY A 565 18.87 -14.37 4.64
C GLY A 565 18.59 -15.01 5.99
N SER A 566 17.61 -14.46 6.73
CA SER A 566 17.08 -15.12 7.92
C SER A 566 15.72 -15.72 7.70
N SER A 567 15.31 -16.66 8.56
CA SER A 567 13.93 -17.15 8.57
C SER A 567 13.55 -17.74 7.20
N MET A 568 12.45 -17.29 6.59
CA MET A 568 12.07 -17.64 5.22
C MET A 568 13.15 -17.23 4.20
N GLY A 569 13.85 -16.11 4.41
CA GLY A 569 15.03 -15.70 3.64
C GLY A 569 16.18 -16.71 3.72
N GLY A 570 16.39 -17.32 4.88
CA GLY A 570 17.36 -18.41 5.06
C GLY A 570 16.92 -19.70 4.35
N LEU A 571 15.61 -19.96 4.32
CA LEU A 571 15.01 -21.11 3.66
C LEU A 571 15.13 -21.00 2.12
N ILE A 572 14.81 -19.84 1.54
CA ILE A 572 14.99 -19.58 0.11
C ILE A 572 16.47 -19.52 -0.28
N SER A 573 17.37 -19.08 0.60
CA SER A 573 18.83 -19.16 0.36
C SER A 573 19.33 -20.60 0.25
N MET A 574 18.80 -21.51 1.08
CA MET A 574 19.10 -22.94 0.99
C MET A 574 18.57 -23.51 -0.34
N TYR A 575 17.34 -23.14 -0.71
CA TYR A 575 16.70 -23.57 -1.95
C TYR A 575 17.46 -23.06 -3.18
N ALA A 576 17.90 -21.80 -3.18
CA ALA A 576 18.71 -21.20 -4.24
C ALA A 576 20.00 -21.99 -4.51
N MET A 577 20.68 -22.46 -3.47
CA MET A 577 21.88 -23.28 -3.62
C MET A 577 21.61 -24.68 -4.18
N CYS A 578 20.40 -25.21 -3.97
CA CYS A 578 20.00 -26.52 -4.48
C CYS A 578 19.57 -26.42 -5.96
N GLU A 579 18.87 -25.34 -6.32
CA GLU A 579 18.33 -25.12 -7.66
C GLU A 579 19.31 -24.48 -8.64
N TYR A 580 20.20 -23.60 -8.16
CA TYR A 580 21.18 -22.86 -8.98
C TYR A 580 22.62 -23.00 -8.45
N PRO A 581 23.15 -24.22 -8.27
CA PRO A 581 24.51 -24.44 -7.76
C PRO A 581 25.61 -23.97 -8.74
N GLU A 582 25.29 -23.76 -10.00
CA GLU A 582 26.18 -23.12 -10.96
C GLU A 582 26.29 -21.60 -10.78
N VAL A 583 25.33 -20.98 -10.09
CA VAL A 583 25.30 -19.52 -9.84
C VAL A 583 25.88 -19.18 -8.47
N PHE A 584 25.49 -19.88 -7.41
CA PHE A 584 25.86 -19.53 -6.03
C PHE A 584 26.91 -20.49 -5.46
N GLY A 585 28.02 -19.95 -4.93
CA GLY A 585 29.11 -20.74 -4.34
C GLY A 585 29.00 -20.97 -2.84
N ALA A 586 28.19 -20.17 -2.13
CA ALA A 586 27.96 -20.34 -0.70
C ALA A 586 26.67 -19.66 -0.24
N ALA A 587 26.08 -20.17 0.84
CA ALA A 587 24.91 -19.57 1.48
C ALA A 587 25.03 -19.40 2.99
N ALA A 588 24.39 -18.35 3.52
CA ALA A 588 24.13 -18.17 4.95
C ALA A 588 22.61 -18.21 5.24
N CYS A 589 22.20 -19.24 5.94
CA CYS A 589 20.81 -19.58 6.26
C CYS A 589 20.57 -19.38 7.77
N ILE A 590 20.33 -18.13 8.15
CA ILE A 590 20.29 -17.69 9.57
C ILE A 590 18.90 -17.95 10.17
N SER A 591 18.81 -18.57 11.34
CA SER A 591 17.51 -18.91 11.99
C SER A 591 16.47 -19.47 10.99
N THR A 592 16.87 -20.45 10.18
CA THR A 592 16.09 -20.91 9.02
C THR A 592 14.67 -21.37 9.40
N HIS A 593 13.66 -20.93 8.65
CA HIS A 593 12.24 -21.14 8.98
C HIS A 593 11.71 -22.54 8.63
N TRP A 594 12.13 -23.56 9.38
CA TRP A 594 11.78 -24.96 9.10
C TRP A 594 10.29 -25.30 9.30
N VAL A 595 9.57 -24.52 10.10
CA VAL A 595 8.17 -24.85 10.47
C VAL A 595 7.16 -24.59 9.34
N GLY A 596 7.56 -23.87 8.29
CA GLY A 596 6.74 -23.58 7.12
C GLY A 596 5.56 -22.64 7.41
N ALA A 597 4.43 -23.18 7.89
CA ALA A 597 3.25 -22.38 8.22
C ALA A 597 3.27 -21.93 9.69
N ARG A 598 3.33 -22.88 10.63
CA ARG A 598 3.40 -22.61 12.08
C ARG A 598 4.07 -23.76 12.82
N PRO A 599 4.64 -23.52 14.01
CA PRO A 599 5.08 -24.60 14.88
C PRO A 599 3.90 -25.53 15.22
N MET A 600 4.06 -26.82 14.98
CA MET A 600 3.06 -27.83 15.31
C MET A 600 3.75 -29.13 15.70
N GLU A 601 3.11 -29.91 16.56
CA GLU A 601 3.56 -31.27 16.88
C GLU A 601 3.46 -32.14 15.61
N ASN A 602 4.48 -32.95 15.34
CA ASN A 602 4.58 -33.79 14.14
C ASN A 602 4.42 -33.02 12.82
N ASN A 603 5.00 -31.81 12.74
CA ASN A 603 5.00 -31.01 11.51
C ASN A 603 5.67 -31.80 10.35
N PRO A 604 4.97 -32.06 9.24
CA PRO A 604 5.54 -32.82 8.13
C PRO A 604 6.43 -31.98 7.21
N LEU A 605 6.35 -30.64 7.27
CA LEU A 605 7.11 -29.73 6.38
C LEU A 605 8.64 -29.81 6.57
N PRO A 606 9.19 -29.80 7.80
CA PRO A 606 10.62 -29.98 8.01
C PRO A 606 11.19 -31.23 7.32
N GLU A 607 10.51 -32.38 7.42
CA GLU A 607 10.99 -33.61 6.79
C GLU A 607 11.00 -33.51 5.26
N ALA A 608 10.01 -32.84 4.69
CA ALA A 608 9.94 -32.61 3.25
C ALA A 608 11.13 -31.73 2.78
N PHE A 609 11.48 -30.69 3.54
CA PHE A 609 12.68 -29.89 3.28
C PHE A 609 13.96 -30.71 3.36
N PHE A 610 14.12 -31.56 4.38
CA PHE A 610 15.33 -32.39 4.53
C PHE A 610 15.42 -33.48 3.46
N ALA A 611 14.30 -34.08 3.07
CA ALA A 611 14.25 -35.06 1.98
C ALA A 611 14.60 -34.43 0.64
N TYR A 612 14.10 -33.23 0.37
CA TYR A 612 14.51 -32.43 -0.79
C TYR A 612 16.03 -32.14 -0.76
N MET A 613 16.56 -31.65 0.38
CA MET A 613 18.00 -31.38 0.51
C MET A 613 18.87 -32.63 0.31
N ASP A 614 18.47 -33.80 0.81
CA ASP A 614 19.23 -35.05 0.67
C ASP A 614 19.52 -35.39 -0.80
N VAL A 615 18.55 -35.09 -1.67
CA VAL A 615 18.67 -35.27 -3.12
C VAL A 615 19.46 -34.13 -3.76
N HIS A 616 19.09 -32.89 -3.46
CA HIS A 616 19.47 -31.71 -4.26
C HIS A 616 20.71 -30.95 -3.78
N LEU A 617 21.27 -31.27 -2.60
CA LEU A 617 22.48 -30.58 -2.12
C LEU A 617 23.63 -30.65 -3.15
N PRO A 618 24.32 -29.53 -3.41
CA PRO A 618 25.40 -29.51 -4.38
C PRO A 618 26.70 -30.07 -3.79
N SER A 619 27.75 -30.16 -4.63
CA SER A 619 29.01 -30.80 -4.22
C SER A 619 29.72 -30.03 -3.09
N PRO A 620 30.15 -30.72 -2.01
CA PRO A 620 30.95 -30.12 -0.93
C PRO A 620 32.33 -29.63 -1.40
N LYS A 621 32.80 -30.07 -2.57
CA LYS A 621 34.09 -29.63 -3.13
C LYS A 621 34.07 -28.17 -3.56
N THR A 622 32.90 -27.64 -3.92
CA THR A 622 32.75 -26.31 -4.53
C THR A 622 31.76 -25.41 -3.81
N HIS A 623 31.00 -25.92 -2.84
CA HIS A 623 29.96 -25.16 -2.14
C HIS A 623 30.17 -25.14 -0.64
N ARG A 624 29.70 -24.06 0.00
CA ARG A 624 29.74 -23.91 1.45
C ARG A 624 28.39 -23.47 2.00
N PHE A 625 28.03 -23.95 3.18
CA PHE A 625 26.77 -23.58 3.84
C PHE A 625 27.02 -23.19 5.29
N TYR A 626 26.45 -22.06 5.69
CA TYR A 626 26.35 -21.67 7.08
C TYR A 626 24.88 -21.71 7.49
N PHE A 627 24.59 -22.41 8.57
CA PHE A 627 23.32 -22.40 9.27
C PHE A 627 23.55 -21.96 10.70
N ASP A 628 22.54 -21.31 11.28
CA ASP A 628 22.45 -21.15 12.72
C ASP A 628 21.00 -21.07 13.20
N TYR A 629 20.83 -21.09 14.52
CA TYR A 629 19.54 -20.96 15.19
C TYR A 629 19.73 -20.56 16.65
N GLY A 630 18.75 -19.80 17.17
CA GLY A 630 18.63 -19.45 18.57
C GLY A 630 17.85 -20.47 19.40
N THR A 631 17.38 -20.03 20.57
CA THR A 631 16.57 -20.88 21.49
C THR A 631 15.33 -20.19 22.02
N GLU A 632 15.09 -18.93 21.69
CA GLU A 632 13.97 -18.15 22.20
C GLU A 632 12.95 -17.82 21.12
N THR A 633 11.76 -17.39 21.54
CA THR A 633 10.62 -17.01 20.69
C THR A 633 10.26 -18.07 19.65
N LEU A 634 10.49 -17.85 18.35
CA LEU A 634 10.24 -18.81 17.29
C LEU A 634 11.41 -19.81 17.15
N ASP A 635 12.64 -19.34 17.40
CA ASP A 635 13.86 -20.16 17.29
C ASP A 635 13.87 -21.32 18.29
N LYS A 636 13.12 -21.24 19.39
CA LYS A 636 12.94 -22.34 20.36
C LYS A 636 12.48 -23.65 19.72
N HIS A 637 11.84 -23.58 18.54
CA HIS A 637 11.37 -24.74 17.80
C HIS A 637 12.42 -25.35 16.87
N TYR A 638 13.57 -24.73 16.64
CA TYR A 638 14.59 -25.18 15.69
C TYR A 638 15.63 -26.18 16.22
N PRO A 639 15.99 -26.22 17.53
CA PRO A 639 16.95 -27.18 18.05
C PRO A 639 16.62 -28.65 17.74
N GLN A 640 15.34 -29.00 17.65
CA GLN A 640 14.90 -30.37 17.32
C GLN A 640 15.27 -30.80 15.89
N TYR A 641 15.44 -29.83 14.97
CA TYR A 641 15.74 -30.09 13.57
C TYR A 641 17.24 -30.12 13.26
N ALA A 642 18.06 -29.47 14.10
CA ALA A 642 19.49 -29.32 13.86
C ALA A 642 20.23 -30.65 13.64
N PRO A 643 19.99 -31.74 14.40
CA PRO A 643 20.64 -33.02 14.15
C PRO A 643 20.31 -33.61 12.76
N LYS A 644 19.11 -33.35 12.23
CA LYS A 644 18.72 -33.81 10.89
C LYS A 644 19.42 -33.02 9.79
N VAL A 645 19.51 -31.70 9.95
CA VAL A 645 20.29 -30.83 9.05
C VAL A 645 21.75 -31.33 9.01
N ASP A 646 22.38 -31.55 10.16
CA ASP A 646 23.75 -32.04 10.24
C ASP A 646 23.93 -33.42 9.58
N ALA A 647 22.97 -34.32 9.75
CA ALA A 647 23.00 -35.64 9.15
C ALA A 647 22.93 -35.58 7.61
N VAL A 648 22.07 -34.74 7.05
CA VAL A 648 21.93 -34.54 5.59
C VAL A 648 23.25 -34.04 4.98
N PHE A 649 23.86 -33.01 5.57
CA PHE A 649 25.14 -32.46 5.10
C PHE A 649 26.30 -33.46 5.26
N LYS A 650 26.38 -34.14 6.41
CA LYS A 650 27.41 -35.16 6.65
C LYS A 650 27.32 -36.31 5.65
N LYS A 651 26.11 -36.79 5.34
CA LYS A 651 25.87 -37.85 4.34
C LYS A 651 26.36 -37.45 2.95
N LYS A 652 26.24 -36.17 2.58
CA LYS A 652 26.73 -35.62 1.30
C LYS A 652 28.25 -35.33 1.30
N GLY A 653 28.95 -35.54 2.41
CA GLY A 653 30.40 -35.36 2.52
C GLY A 653 30.87 -33.96 2.91
N TYR A 654 29.98 -33.14 3.46
CA TYR A 654 30.38 -31.86 4.05
C TYR A 654 31.11 -32.06 5.38
N THR A 655 32.00 -31.13 5.68
CA THR A 655 32.86 -31.09 6.87
C THR A 655 32.80 -29.71 7.50
N LYS A 656 33.41 -29.52 8.68
CA LYS A 656 33.48 -28.20 9.33
C LYS A 656 34.18 -27.11 8.48
N ALA A 657 34.92 -27.50 7.44
CA ALA A 657 35.56 -26.54 6.53
C ALA A 657 34.58 -25.89 5.53
N ASN A 658 33.47 -26.56 5.22
CA ASN A 658 32.50 -26.12 4.20
C ASN A 658 31.04 -26.21 4.68
N PHE A 659 30.79 -26.62 5.92
CA PHE A 659 29.48 -26.60 6.55
C PHE A 659 29.59 -26.25 8.03
N VAL A 660 28.75 -25.32 8.47
CA VAL A 660 28.56 -24.96 9.88
C VAL A 660 27.07 -24.94 10.18
N ASN A 661 26.67 -25.47 11.33
CA ASN A 661 25.34 -25.32 11.90
C ASN A 661 25.47 -24.98 13.37
N ARG A 662 25.14 -23.75 13.77
CA ARG A 662 25.52 -23.22 15.09
C ARG A 662 24.30 -22.86 15.94
N LYS A 663 24.30 -23.35 17.19
CA LYS A 663 23.33 -22.96 18.22
C LYS A 663 23.78 -21.68 18.95
N PHE A 664 22.84 -20.77 19.21
CA PHE A 664 23.04 -19.58 20.04
C PHE A 664 22.03 -19.54 21.19
N GLU A 665 22.46 -19.90 22.40
CA GLU A 665 21.59 -19.91 23.59
C GLU A 665 21.07 -18.51 23.93
N GLY A 666 19.80 -18.40 24.32
CA GLY A 666 19.17 -17.16 24.75
C GLY A 666 18.86 -16.16 23.63
N THR A 667 19.11 -16.51 22.37
CA THR A 667 18.84 -15.63 21.23
C THR A 667 17.46 -15.89 20.63
N ASN A 668 16.75 -14.81 20.29
CA ASN A 668 15.41 -14.83 19.72
C ASN A 668 15.41 -14.69 18.18
N HIS A 669 14.24 -14.81 17.58
CA HIS A 669 14.00 -14.67 16.15
C HIS A 669 13.69 -13.21 15.75
N SER A 670 14.71 -12.35 15.67
CA SER A 670 14.55 -10.94 15.26
C SER A 670 15.84 -10.33 14.68
N GLU A 671 15.71 -9.20 13.98
CA GLU A 671 16.83 -8.45 13.39
C GLU A 671 17.86 -8.05 14.46
N ASN A 672 17.40 -7.58 15.62
CA ASN A 672 18.27 -7.24 16.75
C ASN A 672 19.12 -8.40 17.26
N SER A 673 18.68 -9.65 17.09
CA SER A 673 19.44 -10.85 17.46
C SER A 673 20.38 -11.27 16.33
N TRP A 674 19.93 -11.23 15.07
CA TRP A 674 20.75 -11.58 13.91
C TRP A 674 21.94 -10.63 13.74
N GLN A 675 21.75 -9.32 13.90
CA GLN A 675 22.82 -8.32 13.77
C GLN A 675 24.00 -8.58 14.71
N GLN A 676 23.76 -9.10 15.93
CA GLN A 676 24.81 -9.35 16.92
C GLN A 676 25.77 -10.46 16.49
N ARG A 677 25.30 -11.37 15.63
CA ARG A 677 26.05 -12.55 15.18
C ARG A 677 26.34 -12.56 13.68
N LEU A 678 25.89 -11.57 12.92
CA LEU A 678 26.07 -11.46 11.47
C LEU A 678 27.54 -11.55 11.02
N HIS A 679 28.47 -11.09 11.86
CA HIS A 679 29.91 -11.16 11.57
C HIS A 679 30.40 -12.61 11.34
N ILE A 680 29.77 -13.61 11.96
CA ILE A 680 30.15 -15.02 11.88
C ILE A 680 29.85 -15.61 10.48
N PRO A 681 28.61 -15.58 9.96
CA PRO A 681 28.31 -16.05 8.61
C PRO A 681 29.10 -15.26 7.56
N LEU A 682 29.20 -13.93 7.67
CA LEU A 682 29.94 -13.15 6.68
C LEU A 682 31.41 -13.57 6.62
N THR A 683 32.06 -13.78 7.77
CA THR A 683 33.43 -14.29 7.81
C THR A 683 33.53 -15.69 7.18
N PHE A 684 32.55 -16.57 7.41
CA PHE A 684 32.57 -17.92 6.84
C PHE A 684 32.42 -17.91 5.30
N LEU A 685 31.52 -17.08 4.77
CA LEU A 685 31.25 -16.99 3.33
C LEU A 685 32.39 -16.28 2.59
N LEU A 686 32.86 -15.16 3.14
CA LEU A 686 33.71 -14.21 2.45
C LEU A 686 35.18 -14.27 2.88
N LYS A 687 35.57 -15.29 3.65
CA LYS A 687 36.94 -15.51 4.16
C LYS A 687 38.02 -15.22 3.11
N ASN A 688 39.01 -14.41 3.51
CA ASN A 688 40.24 -14.12 2.75
C ASN A 688 41.13 -15.35 2.54
#